data_AF-A0A819A1S8-F1
#
_entry.id   AF-A0A819A1S8-F1
#
_cell.length_a   1.000
_cell.length_b   1.000
_cell.length_c   1.000
_cell.angle_alpha   90.00
_cell.angle_beta   90.00
_cell.angle_gamma   90.00
#
_symmetry.space_group_name_H-M   'P 1'
#
loop_
_entity.id
_entity.type
_entity.pdbx_description
1 polymer ?
#
loop_
_entity_poly.entity_id
_entity_poly.type
_entity_poly.pdbx_seq_one_letter_code
_entity_poly.pdbx_strand_id
1 'polypeptide(L)'
;MENNILLKTDSYKVSHYKQYPKETNLVYAYLESRGGNYPEQVFFGLQYILKKHLLGKVVTREYLDQAAEFWKEHFGYDIINREMWEHIIEKHDGHLPIRIKAVPEGTIVPTGNILMSIENTDPKCASLTTFLETILLQVWYPITVATNSREIKKILLGSLKRTGSPNLITTRLHDFGFRGVSSYETSASRFLTNYQCLLILYISCFFFFKNLVGACAHLTSFTGTDTISGCVLAQKYYLAKTMPAFSIPASEHSTMVSWTREKESEAYENMLDKYPTGVIACVSDSYNIYNACEHIWGEQLHDKILQRDGTLVIRSDSGDPLEVLPKIMNILYTKFGGHTNEKGFKVLEKHVRLIQGDGVNMNSIKNIVNLFEQNGFSTDNIVFGSGGALLQKFDRDTMKFAMKCSYVEIADVGGLAVAKDPITDKGKRNKPGRLKLVKQNDGSYLTLSSLEHHSEYEIAEDQLITVFENGKLLCEYSFDKVYGSEIMTDNQQNELAIQRFVEYIQIKTVQPEPDYESALKFLKNYAQELGLEYRTIKLDQDRHAAVLTWLSPSSTEKSILLNSHIDVVPVFEEHWIVPPFSGEIRDGKIYGRGTQDMKCVGIQYLEAIRRLKTAKYEPKRAIHCLFVPDEEIGGERGMKQLLTLDEFKDLNVGFVLDEGLASENDVFQVYYGDRACLWIEIIVKGNTGHGSRLIENTAAEKAQFLLNEMLKYRTDEKERFRESQTADKPLQLGEITTINLTKLDGGVQINVVPDQYTLAFDCRIKPNGYDAFKQFLNDLIERIPKKNNEEITFVYKQDSGPLLLTDIENSSWWLDSFKRGCEEMACKLNWTVFPAGTDSRFLRNVGYPAIGFSPMINTPVLLHDHNEYLAKDVFLHGIDIYIRLIENLTNEPKSNV
;
A
#
# COMPACT_ATOMS: atom_id res chain seq x y z
N MET A 1 -44.86 2.44 -0.59
CA MET A 1 -44.70 1.19 -1.39
C MET A 1 -43.24 0.84 -1.75
N GLU A 2 -42.40 1.74 -2.25
CA GLU A 2 -41.05 1.40 -2.78
C GLU A 2 -40.13 0.59 -1.82
N ASN A 3 -40.16 0.91 -0.53
CA ASN A 3 -39.37 0.21 0.50
C ASN A 3 -40.08 -0.99 1.12
N ASN A 4 -41.28 -1.34 0.65
CA ASN A 4 -42.07 -2.41 1.22
C ASN A 4 -41.58 -3.78 0.71
N ILE A 5 -40.90 -4.53 1.57
CA ILE A 5 -40.34 -5.85 1.23
C ILE A 5 -41.41 -6.89 0.85
N LEU A 6 -42.66 -6.71 1.32
CA LEU A 6 -43.79 -7.60 1.01
C LEU A 6 -44.25 -7.51 -0.46
N LEU A 7 -43.76 -6.50 -1.19
CA LEU A 7 -44.02 -6.30 -2.63
C LEU A 7 -42.81 -6.67 -3.51
N LYS A 8 -41.69 -7.10 -2.91
CA LYS A 8 -40.43 -7.41 -3.63
C LYS A 8 -40.27 -8.91 -3.87
N THR A 9 -41.33 -9.52 -4.39
CA THR A 9 -41.38 -10.94 -4.72
C THR A 9 -42.19 -11.15 -5.99
N ASP A 10 -42.02 -12.31 -6.62
CA ASP A 10 -42.90 -12.70 -7.72
C ASP A 10 -44.30 -13.05 -7.19
N SER A 11 -45.36 -12.63 -7.89
CA SER A 11 -46.76 -12.76 -7.41
C SER A 11 -47.12 -14.16 -6.93
N TYR A 12 -46.66 -15.21 -7.63
CA TYR A 12 -46.96 -16.60 -7.27
C TYR A 12 -46.42 -17.01 -5.88
N LYS A 13 -45.31 -16.40 -5.43
CA LYS A 13 -44.68 -16.67 -4.12
C LYS A 13 -45.54 -16.25 -2.94
N VAL A 14 -46.44 -15.29 -3.12
CA VAL A 14 -47.39 -14.85 -2.09
C VAL A 14 -48.31 -15.99 -1.65
N SER A 15 -48.59 -16.95 -2.55
CA SER A 15 -49.44 -18.11 -2.28
C SER A 15 -48.70 -19.35 -1.76
N HIS A 16 -47.36 -19.37 -1.80
CA HIS A 16 -46.57 -20.59 -1.55
C HIS A 16 -46.70 -21.14 -0.13
N TYR A 17 -47.01 -20.29 0.85
CA TYR A 17 -47.21 -20.75 2.23
C TYR A 17 -48.34 -21.79 2.36
N LYS A 18 -49.31 -21.80 1.44
CA LYS A 18 -50.37 -22.82 1.38
C LYS A 18 -49.98 -24.09 0.60
N GLN A 19 -48.83 -24.08 -0.08
CA GLN A 19 -48.39 -25.15 -1.00
C GLN A 19 -47.33 -26.06 -0.39
N TYR A 20 -46.56 -25.55 0.59
CA TYR A 20 -45.65 -26.40 1.35
C TYR A 20 -46.42 -27.52 2.08
N PRO A 21 -45.77 -28.67 2.33
CA PRO A 21 -46.34 -29.69 3.21
C PRO A 21 -46.81 -29.06 4.53
N LYS A 22 -47.95 -29.53 5.05
CA LYS A 22 -48.46 -29.07 6.35
C LYS A 22 -47.38 -29.26 7.42
N GLU A 23 -47.30 -28.32 8.37
CA GLU A 23 -46.30 -28.33 9.46
C GLU A 23 -44.83 -28.35 8.98
N THR A 24 -44.54 -27.70 7.84
CA THR A 24 -43.14 -27.42 7.44
C THR A 24 -42.55 -26.36 8.36
N ASN A 25 -41.55 -26.76 9.15
CA ASN A 25 -40.88 -25.93 10.15
C ASN A 25 -39.60 -25.28 9.62
N LEU A 26 -38.92 -25.90 8.67
CA LEU A 26 -37.70 -25.34 8.08
C LEU A 26 -37.73 -25.47 6.56
N VAL A 27 -37.32 -24.42 5.88
CA VAL A 27 -36.95 -24.44 4.47
C VAL A 27 -35.54 -23.88 4.34
N TYR A 28 -34.64 -24.68 3.77
CA TYR A 28 -33.28 -24.31 3.42
C TYR A 28 -33.14 -24.25 1.90
N ALA A 29 -32.61 -23.13 1.41
CA ALA A 29 -32.34 -22.91 0.00
C ALA A 29 -30.94 -22.36 -0.21
N TYR A 30 -30.42 -22.53 -1.43
CA TYR A 30 -29.08 -22.08 -1.79
C TYR A 30 -29.05 -21.41 -3.17
N LEU A 31 -28.02 -20.60 -3.40
CA LEU A 31 -27.72 -19.93 -4.66
C LEU A 31 -26.42 -20.50 -5.27
N GLU A 32 -26.45 -20.78 -6.56
CA GLU A 32 -25.28 -21.13 -7.37
C GLU A 32 -25.36 -20.52 -8.78
N SER A 33 -24.22 -20.38 -9.43
CA SER A 33 -24.14 -20.39 -10.90
C SER A 33 -23.94 -21.83 -11.36
N ARG A 34 -24.66 -22.26 -12.41
CA ARG A 34 -24.54 -23.61 -12.98
C ARG A 34 -23.56 -23.67 -14.18
N GLY A 35 -22.70 -22.66 -14.31
CA GLY A 35 -21.84 -22.46 -15.47
C GLY A 35 -22.37 -21.36 -16.39
N GLY A 36 -21.86 -21.28 -17.62
CA GLY A 36 -22.23 -20.22 -18.57
C GLY A 36 -21.01 -19.76 -19.34
N ASN A 37 -20.88 -18.44 -19.53
CA ASN A 37 -19.78 -17.85 -20.29
C ASN A 37 -18.41 -17.93 -19.60
N TYR A 38 -18.38 -18.16 -18.27
CA TYR A 38 -17.16 -18.14 -17.47
C TYR A 38 -17.05 -19.40 -16.60
N PRO A 39 -15.83 -19.95 -16.41
CA PRO A 39 -15.60 -21.13 -15.57
C PRO A 39 -15.62 -20.82 -14.07
N GLU A 40 -15.30 -19.58 -13.69
CA GLU A 40 -15.26 -19.05 -12.33
C GLU A 40 -16.13 -17.79 -12.21
N GLN A 41 -16.43 -17.39 -10.98
CA GLN A 41 -17.19 -16.18 -10.68
C GLN A 41 -16.64 -15.42 -9.48
N VAL A 42 -16.76 -14.10 -9.51
CA VAL A 42 -16.39 -13.20 -8.39
C VAL A 42 -17.64 -12.92 -7.56
N PHE A 43 -17.71 -13.41 -6.33
CA PHE A 43 -18.88 -13.18 -5.48
C PHE A 43 -18.92 -11.72 -4.97
N PHE A 44 -19.91 -10.93 -5.37
CA PHE A 44 -20.03 -9.52 -5.00
C PHE A 44 -21.49 -9.06 -5.02
N GLY A 45 -21.84 -8.09 -4.17
CA GLY A 45 -23.12 -7.36 -4.21
C GLY A 45 -24.19 -7.81 -3.21
N LEU A 46 -23.97 -8.88 -2.44
CA LEU A 46 -24.94 -9.38 -1.46
C LEU A 46 -25.14 -8.37 -0.32
N GLN A 47 -24.08 -7.83 0.24
CA GLN A 47 -24.08 -6.84 1.31
C GLN A 47 -24.92 -5.62 0.96
N TYR A 48 -24.85 -5.14 -0.27
CA TYR A 48 -25.71 -4.08 -0.76
C TYR A 48 -27.20 -4.48 -0.66
N ILE A 49 -27.57 -5.66 -1.14
CA ILE A 49 -28.95 -6.18 -1.07
C ILE A 49 -29.40 -6.30 0.39
N LEU A 50 -28.56 -6.88 1.25
CA LEU A 50 -28.85 -7.06 2.68
C LEU A 50 -29.11 -5.73 3.37
N LYS A 51 -28.17 -4.78 3.27
CA LYS A 51 -28.27 -3.45 3.90
C LYS A 51 -29.46 -2.65 3.40
N LYS A 52 -29.76 -2.75 2.10
CA LYS A 52 -30.80 -1.93 1.47
C LYS A 52 -32.21 -2.50 1.67
N HIS A 53 -32.36 -3.82 1.78
CA HIS A 53 -33.67 -4.45 1.70
C HIS A 53 -34.04 -5.32 2.90
N LEU A 54 -33.08 -5.84 3.66
CA LEU A 54 -33.33 -6.83 4.72
C LEU A 54 -32.91 -6.34 6.11
N LEU A 55 -31.98 -5.38 6.21
CA LEU A 55 -31.42 -4.90 7.47
C LEU A 55 -32.44 -4.12 8.32
N GLY A 56 -32.54 -4.49 9.59
CA GLY A 56 -33.38 -3.82 10.58
C GLY A 56 -34.87 -4.17 10.45
N LYS A 57 -35.70 -3.21 10.86
CA LYS A 57 -37.16 -3.32 10.86
C LYS A 57 -37.74 -3.04 9.48
N VAL A 58 -37.84 -4.09 8.67
CA VAL A 58 -38.30 -4.01 7.27
C VAL A 58 -39.77 -4.40 7.10
N VAL A 59 -40.41 -4.92 8.15
CA VAL A 59 -41.85 -5.23 8.19
C VAL A 59 -42.53 -4.34 9.23
N THR A 60 -43.57 -3.63 8.81
CA THR A 60 -44.39 -2.78 9.69
C THR A 60 -45.87 -3.07 9.45
N ARG A 61 -46.73 -2.66 10.39
CA ARG A 61 -48.19 -2.77 10.24
C ARG A 61 -48.67 -2.03 9.00
N GLU A 62 -48.16 -0.82 8.78
CA GLU A 62 -48.44 -0.01 7.59
C GLU A 62 -48.06 -0.73 6.29
N TYR A 63 -46.87 -1.32 6.24
CA TYR A 63 -46.42 -2.08 5.06
C TYR A 63 -47.24 -3.34 4.82
N LEU A 64 -47.66 -4.01 5.89
CA LEU A 64 -48.55 -5.17 5.79
C LEU A 64 -49.92 -4.79 5.24
N ASP A 65 -50.52 -3.73 5.75
CA ASP A 65 -51.86 -3.29 5.30
C ASP A 65 -51.81 -2.79 3.85
N GLN A 66 -50.77 -2.01 3.47
CA GLN A 66 -50.53 -1.61 2.08
C GLN A 66 -50.34 -2.82 1.15
N ALA A 67 -49.56 -3.83 1.57
CA ALA A 67 -49.34 -5.02 0.76
C ALA A 67 -50.60 -5.87 0.65
N ALA A 68 -51.38 -5.99 1.72
CA ALA A 68 -52.63 -6.73 1.72
C ALA A 68 -53.63 -6.12 0.73
N GLU A 69 -53.78 -4.80 0.71
CA GLU A 69 -54.62 -4.09 -0.27
C GLU A 69 -54.14 -4.34 -1.69
N PHE A 70 -52.83 -4.13 -1.95
CA PHE A 70 -52.25 -4.37 -3.27
C PHE A 70 -52.47 -5.80 -3.77
N TRP A 71 -52.20 -6.81 -2.94
CA TRP A 71 -52.35 -8.21 -3.34
C TRP A 71 -53.81 -8.60 -3.51
N LYS A 72 -54.72 -8.04 -2.70
CA LYS A 72 -56.16 -8.24 -2.85
C LYS A 72 -56.65 -7.71 -4.19
N GLU A 73 -56.23 -6.52 -4.59
CA GLU A 73 -56.55 -5.96 -5.90
C GLU A 73 -55.93 -6.80 -7.03
N HIS A 74 -54.66 -7.20 -6.88
CA HIS A 74 -53.95 -7.97 -7.90
C HIS A 74 -54.55 -9.36 -8.16
N PHE A 75 -55.05 -10.04 -7.12
CA PHE A 75 -55.61 -11.39 -7.23
C PHE A 75 -57.15 -11.44 -7.20
N GLY A 76 -57.82 -10.34 -6.85
CA GLY A 76 -59.28 -10.27 -6.66
C GLY A 76 -59.79 -10.89 -5.35
N TYR A 77 -58.89 -11.34 -4.46
CA TYR A 77 -59.23 -11.90 -3.14
C TYR A 77 -58.02 -11.85 -2.18
N ASP A 78 -58.27 -11.99 -0.88
CA ASP A 78 -57.25 -11.94 0.16
C ASP A 78 -56.35 -13.20 0.12
N ILE A 79 -55.10 -13.03 -0.32
CA ILE A 79 -54.16 -14.14 -0.55
C ILE A 79 -52.90 -14.09 0.34
N ILE A 80 -52.57 -12.94 0.92
CA ILE A 80 -51.34 -12.78 1.69
C ILE A 80 -51.38 -13.58 2.99
N ASN A 81 -50.24 -14.16 3.40
CA ASN A 81 -50.09 -14.81 4.71
C ASN A 81 -50.03 -13.78 5.84
N ARG A 82 -51.17 -13.18 6.19
CA ARG A 82 -51.23 -12.13 7.22
C ARG A 82 -50.71 -12.62 8.56
N GLU A 83 -51.04 -13.84 8.95
CA GLU A 83 -50.60 -14.46 10.21
C GLU A 83 -49.07 -14.50 10.35
N MET A 84 -48.34 -14.96 9.31
CA MET A 84 -46.88 -14.98 9.36
C MET A 84 -46.28 -13.57 9.46
N TRP A 85 -46.81 -12.60 8.70
CA TRP A 85 -46.29 -11.23 8.73
C TRP A 85 -46.61 -10.52 10.05
N GLU A 86 -47.79 -10.75 10.64
CA GLU A 86 -48.15 -10.28 11.98
C GLU A 86 -47.24 -10.91 13.04
N HIS A 87 -46.98 -12.22 12.95
CA HIS A 87 -46.04 -12.91 13.83
C HIS A 87 -44.62 -12.31 13.73
N ILE A 88 -44.15 -11.95 12.54
CA ILE A 88 -42.87 -11.24 12.36
C ILE A 88 -42.88 -9.87 13.03
N ILE A 89 -43.98 -9.11 12.92
CA ILE A 89 -44.12 -7.80 13.58
C ILE A 89 -44.11 -7.97 15.11
N GLU A 90 -44.88 -8.92 15.63
CA GLU A 90 -45.12 -9.06 17.07
C GLU A 90 -43.97 -9.74 17.81
N LYS A 91 -43.43 -10.84 17.25
CA LYS A 91 -42.38 -11.63 17.91
C LYS A 91 -40.97 -11.14 17.57
N HIS A 92 -40.75 -10.65 16.35
CA HIS A 92 -39.42 -10.26 15.85
C HIS A 92 -39.27 -8.75 15.67
N ASP A 93 -40.22 -7.95 16.16
CA ASP A 93 -40.24 -6.48 15.99
C ASP A 93 -40.08 -6.05 14.52
N GLY A 94 -40.65 -6.83 13.59
CA GLY A 94 -40.57 -6.56 12.15
C GLY A 94 -39.22 -6.89 11.50
N HIS A 95 -38.30 -7.54 12.22
CA HIS A 95 -37.04 -8.07 11.69
C HIS A 95 -37.27 -9.45 11.06
N LEU A 96 -36.66 -9.72 9.91
CA LEU A 96 -36.87 -11.00 9.20
C LEU A 96 -36.15 -12.15 9.93
N PRO A 97 -36.86 -13.19 10.41
CA PRO A 97 -36.26 -14.33 11.11
C PRO A 97 -35.67 -15.34 10.11
N ILE A 98 -34.55 -14.96 9.52
CA ILE A 98 -33.77 -15.76 8.57
C ILE A 98 -32.30 -15.74 8.95
N ARG A 99 -31.58 -16.77 8.53
CA ARG A 99 -30.12 -16.83 8.53
C ARG A 99 -29.64 -16.94 7.09
N ILE A 100 -28.69 -16.11 6.71
CA ILE A 100 -28.00 -16.19 5.42
C ILE A 100 -26.53 -16.45 5.68
N LYS A 101 -26.01 -17.53 5.10
CA LYS A 101 -24.56 -17.76 5.00
C LYS A 101 -24.10 -17.51 3.58
N ALA A 102 -22.94 -16.91 3.40
CA ALA A 102 -22.38 -16.66 2.08
C ALA A 102 -20.87 -16.78 2.08
N VAL A 103 -20.31 -17.00 0.89
CA VAL A 103 -18.87 -16.84 0.64
C VAL A 103 -18.51 -15.37 0.89
N PRO A 104 -17.31 -15.06 1.43
CA PRO A 104 -16.87 -13.68 1.55
C PRO A 104 -16.89 -12.94 0.21
N GLU A 105 -17.37 -11.69 0.19
CA GLU A 105 -17.35 -10.89 -1.03
C GLU A 105 -15.93 -10.61 -1.52
N GLY A 106 -15.75 -10.61 -2.83
CA GLY A 106 -14.46 -10.64 -3.53
C GLY A 106 -14.02 -12.06 -3.88
N THR A 107 -14.43 -13.10 -3.16
CA THR A 107 -13.92 -14.46 -3.38
C THR A 107 -14.22 -14.96 -4.80
N ILE A 108 -13.22 -15.58 -5.42
CA ILE A 108 -13.34 -16.25 -6.71
C ILE A 108 -13.72 -17.71 -6.47
N VAL A 109 -14.84 -18.14 -7.03
CA VAL A 109 -15.38 -19.49 -6.84
C VAL A 109 -15.65 -20.12 -8.21
N PRO A 110 -15.24 -21.38 -8.47
CA PRO A 110 -15.64 -22.10 -9.67
C PRO A 110 -17.17 -22.20 -9.77
N THR A 111 -17.70 -22.13 -10.98
CA THR A 111 -19.13 -22.36 -11.22
C THR A 111 -19.54 -23.79 -10.82
N GLY A 112 -20.81 -24.00 -10.52
CA GLY A 112 -21.34 -25.26 -9.98
C GLY A 112 -21.20 -25.41 -8.46
N ASN A 113 -20.73 -24.36 -7.78
CA ASN A 113 -20.60 -24.29 -6.34
C ASN A 113 -21.61 -23.36 -5.67
N ILE A 114 -21.94 -23.67 -4.41
CA ILE A 114 -22.76 -22.82 -3.56
C ILE A 114 -22.04 -21.50 -3.25
N LEU A 115 -22.78 -20.40 -3.37
CA LEU A 115 -22.30 -19.06 -3.02
C LEU A 115 -22.98 -18.49 -1.78
N MET A 116 -24.25 -18.85 -1.59
CA MET A 116 -25.10 -18.37 -0.51
C MET A 116 -26.11 -19.46 -0.14
N SER A 117 -26.37 -19.62 1.15
CA SER A 117 -27.54 -20.34 1.67
C SER A 117 -28.43 -19.42 2.49
N ILE A 118 -29.71 -19.76 2.56
CA ILE A 118 -30.70 -19.11 3.40
C ILE A 118 -31.57 -20.18 4.07
N GLU A 119 -31.90 -19.95 5.33
CA GLU A 119 -32.88 -20.74 6.08
C GLU A 119 -33.70 -19.81 7.00
N ASN A 120 -34.93 -20.19 7.30
CA ASN A 120 -35.71 -19.52 8.34
C ASN A 120 -35.20 -19.93 9.73
N THR A 121 -35.27 -19.03 10.71
CA THR A 121 -34.86 -19.28 12.10
C THR A 121 -36.06 -19.44 13.04
N ASP A 122 -37.26 -19.09 12.57
CA ASP A 122 -38.54 -19.32 13.27
C ASP A 122 -39.39 -20.32 12.47
N PRO A 123 -39.88 -21.41 13.08
CA PRO A 123 -40.72 -22.40 12.42
C PRO A 123 -41.98 -21.83 11.75
N LYS A 124 -42.58 -20.77 12.30
CA LYS A 124 -43.77 -20.13 11.71
C LYS A 124 -43.47 -19.34 10.43
N CYS A 125 -42.19 -19.19 10.08
CA CYS A 125 -41.72 -18.38 8.96
C CYS A 125 -41.08 -19.22 7.85
N ALA A 126 -41.34 -20.53 7.79
CA ALA A 126 -40.72 -21.43 6.80
C ALA A 126 -40.88 -20.96 5.34
N SER A 127 -42.06 -20.44 4.97
CA SER A 127 -42.31 -19.93 3.61
C SER A 127 -41.54 -18.64 3.27
N LEU A 128 -41.00 -17.92 4.26
CA LEU A 128 -40.22 -16.69 4.07
C LEU A 128 -38.93 -16.94 3.27
N THR A 129 -38.31 -18.12 3.45
CA THR A 129 -37.05 -18.48 2.79
C THR A 129 -37.15 -18.35 1.26
N THR A 130 -38.21 -18.87 0.65
CA THR A 130 -38.39 -18.81 -0.82
C THR A 130 -39.17 -17.59 -1.27
N PHE A 131 -39.88 -16.90 -0.37
CA PHE A 131 -40.46 -15.58 -0.64
C PHE A 131 -39.36 -14.57 -1.00
N LEU A 132 -38.22 -14.62 -0.32
CA LEU A 132 -37.08 -13.72 -0.53
C LEU A 132 -36.19 -14.10 -1.72
N GLU A 133 -36.48 -15.19 -2.43
CA GLU A 133 -35.69 -15.64 -3.59
C GLU A 133 -35.56 -14.53 -4.63
N THR A 134 -36.65 -13.85 -4.99
CA THR A 134 -36.67 -12.88 -6.09
C THR A 134 -35.72 -11.72 -5.84
N ILE A 135 -35.68 -11.18 -4.62
CA ILE A 135 -34.82 -10.06 -4.26
C ILE A 135 -33.35 -10.48 -4.08
N LEU A 136 -33.10 -11.64 -3.48
CA LEU A 136 -31.74 -12.15 -3.26
C LEU A 136 -31.09 -12.61 -4.57
N LEU A 137 -31.87 -13.21 -5.47
CA LEU A 137 -31.37 -13.69 -6.76
C LEU A 137 -30.83 -12.54 -7.63
N GLN A 138 -31.24 -11.29 -7.42
CA GLN A 138 -30.70 -10.12 -8.12
C GLN A 138 -29.18 -9.95 -7.97
N VAL A 139 -28.56 -10.59 -6.97
CA VAL A 139 -27.10 -10.66 -6.82
C VAL A 139 -26.40 -11.28 -8.03
N TRP A 140 -27.12 -12.01 -8.90
CA TRP A 140 -26.58 -12.51 -10.16
C TRP A 140 -25.90 -11.41 -10.97
N TYR A 141 -26.47 -10.20 -10.97
CA TYR A 141 -26.00 -9.10 -11.81
C TYR A 141 -24.64 -8.54 -11.39
N PRO A 142 -24.42 -8.09 -10.12
CA PRO A 142 -23.08 -7.69 -9.68
C PRO A 142 -22.04 -8.80 -9.85
N ILE A 143 -22.41 -10.05 -9.60
CA ILE A 143 -21.48 -11.18 -9.79
C ILE A 143 -21.06 -11.29 -11.26
N THR A 144 -22.02 -11.22 -12.20
CA THR A 144 -21.71 -11.30 -13.64
C THR A 144 -20.86 -10.11 -14.10
N VAL A 145 -21.15 -8.89 -13.65
CA VAL A 145 -20.37 -7.70 -14.02
C VAL A 145 -18.94 -7.76 -13.45
N ALA A 146 -18.79 -8.09 -12.16
CA ALA A 146 -17.48 -8.23 -11.52
C ALA A 146 -16.65 -9.34 -12.20
N THR A 147 -17.29 -10.47 -12.53
CA THR A 147 -16.65 -11.58 -13.24
C THR A 147 -16.21 -11.17 -14.64
N ASN A 148 -17.08 -10.56 -15.44
CA ASN A 148 -16.72 -10.06 -16.78
C ASN A 148 -15.58 -9.05 -16.72
N SER A 149 -15.64 -8.10 -15.78
CA SER A 149 -14.57 -7.12 -15.55
C SER A 149 -13.23 -7.81 -15.25
N ARG A 150 -13.23 -8.81 -14.35
CA ARG A 150 -12.04 -9.59 -14.01
C ARG A 150 -11.49 -10.37 -15.21
N GLU A 151 -12.34 -10.98 -16.03
CA GLU A 151 -11.88 -11.72 -17.22
C GLU A 151 -11.26 -10.80 -18.26
N ILE A 152 -11.80 -9.58 -18.45
CA ILE A 152 -11.16 -8.56 -19.28
C ILE A 152 -9.80 -8.15 -18.68
N LYS A 153 -9.72 -8.00 -17.35
CA LYS A 153 -8.45 -7.72 -16.65
C LYS A 153 -7.40 -8.79 -16.91
N LYS A 154 -7.77 -10.07 -16.89
CA LYS A 154 -6.85 -11.18 -17.23
C LYS A 154 -6.31 -11.07 -18.65
N ILE A 155 -7.17 -10.75 -19.63
CA ILE A 155 -6.77 -10.58 -21.04
C ILE A 155 -5.78 -9.42 -21.18
N LEU A 156 -6.13 -8.26 -20.63
CA LEU A 156 -5.29 -7.06 -20.68
C LEU A 156 -3.96 -7.26 -19.94
N LEU A 157 -3.98 -7.84 -18.74
CA LEU A 157 -2.78 -8.12 -17.97
C LEU A 157 -1.87 -9.12 -18.67
N GLY A 158 -2.44 -10.16 -19.29
CA GLY A 158 -1.69 -11.10 -20.09
C GLY A 158 -0.99 -10.43 -21.27
N SER A 159 -1.67 -9.50 -21.95
CA SER A 159 -1.09 -8.73 -23.05
C SER A 159 -0.03 -7.73 -22.57
N LEU A 160 -0.26 -6.99 -21.48
CA LEU A 160 0.74 -6.10 -20.87
C LEU A 160 1.98 -6.89 -20.42
N LYS A 161 1.82 -8.08 -19.84
CA LYS A 161 2.96 -8.94 -19.49
C LYS A 161 3.80 -9.33 -20.71
N ARG A 162 3.18 -9.56 -21.87
CA ARG A 162 3.91 -9.89 -23.11
C ARG A 162 4.51 -8.67 -23.82
N THR A 163 3.82 -7.53 -23.80
CA THR A 163 4.10 -6.42 -24.73
C THR A 163 4.45 -5.09 -24.06
N GLY A 164 4.09 -4.89 -22.79
CA GLY A 164 4.14 -3.58 -22.12
C GLY A 164 4.37 -3.65 -20.60
N SER A 165 3.79 -2.73 -19.85
CA SER A 165 4.01 -2.57 -18.40
C SER A 165 2.80 -3.04 -17.57
N PRO A 166 2.92 -4.14 -16.80
CA PRO A 166 1.82 -4.69 -16.01
C PRO A 166 1.22 -3.74 -14.96
N ASN A 167 1.99 -2.77 -14.46
CA ASN A 167 1.54 -1.77 -13.49
C ASN A 167 0.41 -0.87 -14.02
N LEU A 168 0.25 -0.76 -15.34
CA LEU A 168 -0.80 0.04 -15.96
C LEU A 168 -2.21 -0.59 -15.86
N ILE A 169 -2.32 -1.86 -15.44
CA ILE A 169 -3.53 -2.66 -15.56
C ILE A 169 -4.79 -2.02 -14.96
N THR A 170 -4.66 -1.33 -13.83
CA THR A 170 -5.80 -0.76 -13.08
C THR A 170 -6.55 0.31 -13.87
N THR A 171 -5.91 0.93 -14.85
CA THR A 171 -6.46 2.04 -15.65
C THR A 171 -6.74 1.66 -17.10
N ARG A 172 -6.51 0.40 -17.52
CA ARG A 172 -6.64 0.00 -18.93
C ARG A 172 -8.06 -0.21 -19.43
N LEU A 173 -9.04 -0.33 -18.53
CA LEU A 173 -10.46 -0.39 -18.88
C LEU A 173 -11.21 0.66 -18.07
N HIS A 174 -11.88 1.56 -18.77
CA HIS A 174 -12.69 2.64 -18.22
C HIS A 174 -14.16 2.35 -18.46
N ASP A 175 -14.98 2.55 -17.43
CA ASP A 175 -16.42 2.39 -17.51
C ASP A 175 -17.11 3.63 -18.12
N PHE A 176 -17.73 3.46 -19.29
CA PHE A 176 -18.56 4.46 -20.00
C PHE A 176 -20.06 4.10 -19.94
N GLY A 177 -20.45 3.20 -19.04
CA GLY A 177 -21.72 2.49 -19.08
C GLY A 177 -22.93 3.26 -18.56
N PHE A 178 -22.74 4.42 -17.93
CA PHE A 178 -23.83 5.13 -17.24
C PHE A 178 -25.09 5.38 -18.10
N ARG A 179 -24.88 5.79 -19.36
CA ARG A 179 -25.97 6.05 -20.32
C ARG A 179 -26.53 4.78 -20.97
N GLY A 180 -25.81 3.67 -20.88
CA GLY A 180 -26.06 2.43 -21.62
C GLY A 180 -26.80 1.35 -20.85
N VAL A 181 -27.15 1.59 -19.58
CA VAL A 181 -27.87 0.62 -18.75
C VAL A 181 -29.32 1.04 -18.50
N SER A 182 -30.10 0.12 -17.93
CA SER A 182 -31.55 0.26 -17.83
C SER A 182 -32.09 1.23 -16.77
N SER A 183 -31.33 1.68 -15.77
CA SER A 183 -31.90 2.52 -14.68
C SER A 183 -30.92 3.14 -13.68
N TYR A 184 -31.27 4.28 -13.06
CA TYR A 184 -30.37 5.24 -12.35
C TYR A 184 -30.12 5.06 -10.84
N GLU A 185 -30.98 4.40 -10.05
CA GLU A 185 -31.10 4.50 -8.58
C GLU A 185 -30.34 5.58 -7.76
N THR A 186 -31.09 6.54 -7.23
CA THR A 186 -30.62 7.67 -6.43
C THR A 186 -30.32 7.33 -4.97
N SER A 187 -29.16 7.76 -4.45
CA SER A 187 -28.98 8.12 -3.04
C SER A 187 -28.76 9.62 -2.90
N ALA A 188 -29.85 10.36 -2.70
CA ALA A 188 -29.82 11.76 -2.29
C ALA A 188 -31.10 12.05 -1.50
N SER A 189 -31.20 11.53 -0.29
CA SER A 189 -32.18 11.99 0.69
C SER A 189 -31.51 12.26 2.04
N ARG A 190 -30.61 13.26 2.02
CA ARG A 190 -30.34 14.19 3.13
C ARG A 190 -29.27 15.19 2.70
N PHE A 191 -29.61 16.09 1.79
CA PHE A 191 -29.06 17.44 1.70
C PHE A 191 -29.86 18.16 0.60
N LEU A 192 -30.31 19.38 0.88
CA LEU A 192 -31.14 20.29 0.07
C LEU A 192 -32.60 20.40 0.52
N THR A 193 -32.77 21.20 1.57
CA THR A 193 -33.92 22.09 1.74
C THR A 193 -33.97 23.11 0.59
N ASN A 194 -35.19 23.35 0.09
CA ASN A 194 -35.68 24.48 -0.72
C ASN A 194 -35.98 24.25 -2.21
N TYR A 195 -37.31 24.17 -2.44
CA TYR A 195 -38.13 24.74 -3.51
C TYR A 195 -37.93 24.35 -4.99
N GLN A 196 -39.04 23.82 -5.52
CA GLN A 196 -39.54 23.89 -6.91
C GLN A 196 -38.77 23.13 -8.01
N CYS A 197 -39.03 21.83 -8.12
CA CYS A 197 -39.09 21.13 -9.41
C CYS A 197 -39.75 19.74 -9.23
N LEU A 198 -41.06 19.69 -9.00
CA LEU A 198 -41.75 18.48 -8.55
C LEU A 198 -42.58 17.74 -9.62
N LEU A 199 -42.52 18.10 -10.91
CA LEU A 199 -43.47 17.54 -11.89
C LEU A 199 -42.89 16.72 -13.05
N ILE A 200 -41.56 16.64 -13.24
CA ILE A 200 -40.95 15.86 -14.35
C ILE A 200 -40.29 14.55 -13.85
N LEU A 201 -40.12 14.36 -12.55
CA LEU A 201 -39.45 13.18 -11.97
C LEU A 201 -40.37 11.96 -11.72
N TYR A 202 -41.66 12.05 -12.00
CA TYR A 202 -42.66 11.09 -11.50
C TYR A 202 -42.97 9.88 -12.42
N ILE A 203 -42.41 9.79 -13.64
CA ILE A 203 -42.85 8.77 -14.62
C ILE A 203 -41.81 7.65 -14.91
N SER A 204 -40.59 7.70 -14.39
CA SER A 204 -39.59 6.66 -14.65
C SER A 204 -39.08 6.00 -13.36
N CYS A 205 -40.01 5.57 -12.50
CA CYS A 205 -39.73 4.92 -11.22
C CYS A 205 -40.19 3.44 -11.15
N PHE A 206 -39.95 2.64 -12.20
CA PHE A 206 -39.96 1.17 -12.12
C PHE A 206 -38.63 0.54 -12.62
N PHE A 207 -38.02 -0.32 -11.79
CA PHE A 207 -36.79 -1.15 -11.98
C PHE A 207 -35.41 -0.46 -11.86
N PHE A 208 -34.87 -0.33 -10.64
CA PHE A 208 -33.60 0.38 -10.31
C PHE A 208 -32.57 -0.52 -9.60
N PHE A 209 -31.59 -1.03 -10.34
CA PHE A 209 -30.53 -1.89 -9.77
C PHE A 209 -29.24 -1.87 -10.58
N LYS A 210 -29.31 -1.75 -11.91
CA LYS A 210 -28.17 -2.05 -12.79
C LYS A 210 -27.05 -0.99 -12.78
N ASN A 211 -27.33 0.32 -12.77
CA ASN A 211 -26.28 1.35 -12.81
C ASN A 211 -25.28 1.27 -11.65
N LEU A 212 -25.78 1.46 -10.43
CA LEU A 212 -24.94 1.65 -9.24
C LEU A 212 -24.12 0.41 -8.94
N VAL A 213 -24.83 -0.73 -8.93
CA VAL A 213 -24.27 -2.03 -8.56
C VAL A 213 -23.32 -2.52 -9.66
N GLY A 214 -23.63 -2.25 -10.93
CA GLY A 214 -22.78 -2.63 -12.06
C GLY A 214 -21.47 -1.85 -12.07
N ALA A 215 -21.52 -0.52 -11.96
CA ALA A 215 -20.31 0.29 -11.89
C ALA A 215 -19.45 -0.08 -10.67
N CYS A 216 -20.05 -0.20 -9.49
CA CYS A 216 -19.34 -0.64 -8.28
C CYS A 216 -18.73 -2.06 -8.44
N ALA A 217 -19.42 -2.96 -9.14
CA ALA A 217 -18.89 -4.28 -9.47
C ALA A 217 -17.70 -4.23 -10.43
N HIS A 218 -17.73 -3.37 -11.46
CA HIS A 218 -16.58 -3.14 -12.33
C HIS A 218 -15.36 -2.64 -11.54
N LEU A 219 -15.61 -1.74 -10.58
CA LEU A 219 -14.58 -1.18 -9.71
C LEU A 219 -13.86 -2.23 -8.86
N THR A 220 -14.37 -3.45 -8.70
CA THR A 220 -13.60 -4.53 -8.05
C THR A 220 -12.32 -4.93 -8.80
N SER A 221 -12.22 -4.57 -10.09
CA SER A 221 -11.12 -4.95 -10.98
C SER A 221 -10.29 -3.76 -11.49
N PHE A 222 -10.90 -2.59 -11.69
CA PHE A 222 -10.27 -1.39 -12.28
C PHE A 222 -10.62 -0.12 -11.49
N THR A 223 -9.85 0.95 -11.70
CA THR A 223 -10.07 2.26 -11.04
C THR A 223 -10.61 3.34 -11.98
N GLY A 224 -10.91 3.04 -13.25
CA GLY A 224 -11.42 4.02 -14.21
C GLY A 224 -12.94 3.97 -14.36
N THR A 225 -13.66 5.04 -14.05
CA THR A 225 -15.11 5.11 -14.29
C THR A 225 -15.60 6.54 -14.53
N ASP A 226 -16.50 6.70 -15.50
CA ASP A 226 -17.34 7.90 -15.63
C ASP A 226 -18.73 7.70 -15.00
N THR A 227 -19.02 6.49 -14.51
CA THR A 227 -20.26 6.14 -13.81
C THR A 227 -20.12 6.43 -12.32
N ILE A 228 -20.20 7.72 -11.96
CA ILE A 228 -20.00 8.23 -10.58
C ILE A 228 -20.85 7.50 -9.53
N SER A 229 -22.03 7.00 -9.91
CA SER A 229 -22.93 6.27 -9.02
C SER A 229 -22.30 5.01 -8.41
N GLY A 230 -21.32 4.39 -9.09
CA GLY A 230 -20.54 3.26 -8.54
C GLY A 230 -19.72 3.66 -7.31
N CYS A 231 -19.03 4.82 -7.37
CA CYS A 231 -18.25 5.35 -6.26
C CYS A 231 -19.12 5.63 -5.03
N VAL A 232 -20.30 6.22 -5.25
CA VAL A 232 -21.27 6.52 -4.18
C VAL A 232 -21.76 5.24 -3.51
N LEU A 233 -22.05 4.18 -4.29
CA LEU A 233 -22.45 2.89 -3.71
C LEU A 233 -21.31 2.28 -2.87
N ALA A 234 -20.07 2.31 -3.37
CA ALA A 234 -18.91 1.81 -2.65
C ALA A 234 -18.72 2.52 -1.29
N GLN A 235 -18.85 3.86 -1.26
CA GLN A 235 -18.78 4.64 -0.03
C GLN A 235 -19.92 4.28 0.93
N LYS A 236 -21.16 4.27 0.44
CA LYS A 236 -22.36 4.09 1.28
C LYS A 236 -22.54 2.66 1.80
N TYR A 237 -22.28 1.67 0.96
CA TYR A 237 -22.60 0.27 1.28
C TYR A 237 -21.37 -0.58 1.55
N TYR A 238 -20.17 -0.10 1.20
CA TYR A 238 -18.91 -0.81 1.40
C TYR A 238 -17.86 0.02 2.13
N LEU A 239 -18.22 1.08 2.86
CA LEU A 239 -17.28 1.80 3.75
C LEU A 239 -15.98 2.25 3.04
N ALA A 240 -16.02 2.58 1.74
CA ALA A 240 -14.85 3.09 1.03
C ALA A 240 -14.41 4.40 1.68
N LYS A 241 -13.26 4.39 2.36
CA LYS A 241 -12.73 5.56 3.09
C LYS A 241 -12.07 6.58 2.17
N THR A 242 -11.53 6.11 1.05
CA THR A 242 -10.91 6.92 0.00
C THR A 242 -11.74 6.87 -1.27
N MET A 243 -11.42 7.73 -2.24
CA MET A 243 -12.08 7.72 -3.54
C MET A 243 -11.78 6.38 -4.26
N PRO A 244 -12.79 5.55 -4.59
CA PRO A 244 -12.56 4.20 -5.09
C PRO A 244 -12.16 4.15 -6.57
N ALA A 245 -12.38 5.23 -7.32
CA ALA A 245 -12.12 5.32 -8.74
C ALA A 245 -11.98 6.76 -9.23
N PHE A 246 -11.37 6.94 -10.40
CA PHE A 246 -10.97 8.22 -10.96
C PHE A 246 -11.42 8.36 -12.42
N SER A 247 -11.48 9.60 -12.87
CA SER A 247 -11.65 9.96 -14.28
C SER A 247 -10.73 11.15 -14.63
N ILE A 248 -10.67 11.48 -15.91
CA ILE A 248 -9.87 12.57 -16.46
C ILE A 248 -10.78 13.53 -17.26
N PRO A 249 -10.39 14.79 -17.45
CA PRO A 249 -11.08 15.66 -18.39
C PRO A 249 -11.12 15.02 -19.79
N ALA A 250 -12.34 14.83 -20.31
CA ALA A 250 -12.57 14.22 -21.60
C ALA A 250 -13.60 15.02 -22.39
N SER A 251 -13.37 15.20 -23.69
CA SER A 251 -14.37 15.79 -24.58
C SER A 251 -15.39 14.76 -25.05
N GLU A 252 -16.57 15.24 -25.45
CA GLU A 252 -17.51 14.47 -26.28
C GLU A 252 -17.80 15.22 -27.59
N HIS A 253 -18.50 14.59 -28.53
CA HIS A 253 -18.72 15.17 -29.85
C HIS A 253 -19.36 16.57 -29.79
N SER A 254 -20.27 16.82 -28.84
CA SER A 254 -20.93 18.13 -28.70
C SER A 254 -19.94 19.28 -28.46
N THR A 255 -18.88 19.03 -27.66
CA THR A 255 -17.86 20.05 -27.34
C THR A 255 -16.88 20.25 -28.49
N MET A 256 -16.83 19.34 -29.47
CA MET A 256 -16.02 19.46 -30.68
C MET A 256 -16.81 20.11 -31.82
N VAL A 257 -18.01 19.61 -32.12
CA VAL A 257 -18.79 20.08 -33.28
C VAL A 257 -19.40 21.47 -33.09
N SER A 258 -19.56 21.94 -31.84
CA SER A 258 -20.06 23.29 -31.54
C SER A 258 -19.10 24.39 -32.01
N TRP A 259 -17.83 24.08 -32.25
CA TRP A 259 -16.86 24.99 -32.84
C TRP A 259 -16.96 25.08 -34.37
N THR A 260 -17.78 24.22 -35.01
CA THR A 260 -17.85 23.98 -36.46
C THR A 260 -16.65 23.19 -37.01
N ARG A 261 -16.80 22.62 -38.21
CA ARG A 261 -15.79 21.76 -38.83
C ARG A 261 -14.51 22.53 -39.14
N GLU A 262 -14.66 23.78 -39.57
CA GLU A 262 -13.56 24.66 -39.95
C GLU A 262 -12.64 25.00 -38.76
N LYS A 263 -13.15 24.86 -37.53
CA LYS A 263 -12.44 25.19 -36.29
C LYS A 263 -12.20 23.97 -35.39
N GLU A 264 -12.18 22.77 -35.96
CA GLU A 264 -11.86 21.54 -35.21
C GLU A 264 -10.49 21.64 -34.51
N SER A 265 -9.50 22.26 -35.16
CA SER A 265 -8.18 22.53 -34.57
C SER A 265 -8.25 23.51 -33.39
N GLU A 266 -9.05 24.57 -33.47
CA GLU A 266 -9.26 25.51 -32.34
C GLU A 266 -9.94 24.82 -31.15
N ALA A 267 -10.87 23.89 -31.41
CA ALA A 267 -11.54 23.11 -30.35
C ALA A 267 -10.55 22.20 -29.60
N TYR A 268 -9.70 21.52 -30.36
CA TYR A 268 -8.60 20.70 -29.86
C TYR A 268 -7.56 21.51 -29.09
N GLU A 269 -7.16 22.66 -29.63
CA GLU A 269 -6.23 23.57 -28.97
C GLU A 269 -6.79 24.09 -27.65
N ASN A 270 -8.08 24.44 -27.61
CA ASN A 270 -8.74 24.89 -26.38
C ASN A 270 -8.73 23.80 -25.29
N MET A 271 -8.85 22.51 -25.64
CA MET A 271 -8.66 21.43 -24.66
C MET A 271 -7.25 21.43 -24.07
N LEU A 272 -6.22 21.66 -24.89
CA LEU A 272 -4.85 21.74 -24.43
C LEU A 272 -4.63 22.96 -23.52
N ASP A 273 -5.24 24.10 -23.84
CA ASP A 273 -5.10 25.36 -23.08
C ASP A 273 -5.84 25.36 -21.74
N LYS A 274 -7.05 24.80 -21.70
CA LYS A 274 -7.84 24.74 -20.45
C LYS A 274 -7.30 23.72 -19.47
N TYR A 275 -6.59 22.71 -19.96
CA TYR A 275 -5.98 21.66 -19.17
C TYR A 275 -4.49 21.54 -19.54
N PRO A 276 -3.63 22.47 -19.08
CA PRO A 276 -2.23 22.54 -19.50
C PRO A 276 -1.37 21.39 -18.96
N THR A 277 -1.79 20.77 -17.86
CA THR A 277 -1.10 19.64 -17.21
C THR A 277 -2.01 18.43 -17.07
N GLY A 278 -1.41 17.26 -16.83
CA GLY A 278 -2.12 16.02 -16.61
C GLY A 278 -2.66 15.36 -17.88
N VAL A 279 -3.45 14.31 -17.69
CA VAL A 279 -3.99 13.49 -18.78
C VAL A 279 -5.34 14.05 -19.23
N ILE A 280 -5.53 14.19 -20.54
CA ILE A 280 -6.82 14.58 -21.14
C ILE A 280 -7.20 13.62 -22.26
N ALA A 281 -8.50 13.42 -22.50
CA ALA A 281 -8.98 12.64 -23.64
C ALA A 281 -9.77 13.49 -24.64
N CYS A 282 -9.44 13.38 -25.92
CA CYS A 282 -10.10 14.13 -27.00
C CYS A 282 -10.70 13.20 -28.06
N VAL A 283 -12.02 13.24 -28.22
CA VAL A 283 -12.71 12.54 -29.31
C VAL A 283 -12.32 13.19 -30.63
N SER A 284 -11.69 12.40 -31.49
CA SER A 284 -10.97 12.93 -32.65
C SER A 284 -11.57 12.48 -33.99
N ASP A 285 -12.73 11.84 -33.97
CA ASP A 285 -13.41 11.29 -35.15
C ASP A 285 -14.74 11.99 -35.46
N SER A 286 -14.94 13.20 -34.93
CA SER A 286 -16.14 14.02 -35.23
C SER A 286 -16.35 14.26 -36.73
N TYR A 287 -15.25 14.35 -37.50
CA TYR A 287 -15.29 14.48 -38.95
C TYR A 287 -14.39 13.48 -39.69
N ASN A 288 -13.10 13.40 -39.32
CA ASN A 288 -12.15 12.47 -39.93
C ASN A 288 -10.97 12.21 -38.99
N ILE A 289 -10.94 11.02 -38.38
CA ILE A 289 -9.91 10.63 -37.41
C ILE A 289 -8.50 10.62 -37.99
N TYR A 290 -8.33 10.29 -39.27
CA TYR A 290 -7.01 10.26 -39.91
C TYR A 290 -6.47 11.67 -40.10
N ASN A 291 -7.31 12.60 -40.57
CA ASN A 291 -6.93 14.01 -40.69
C ASN A 291 -6.62 14.63 -39.32
N ALA A 292 -7.45 14.35 -38.30
CA ALA A 292 -7.22 14.84 -36.95
C ALA A 292 -5.87 14.35 -36.40
N CYS A 293 -5.56 13.06 -36.53
CA CYS A 293 -4.29 12.49 -36.08
C CYS A 293 -3.08 13.00 -36.89
N GLU A 294 -3.20 13.06 -38.22
CA GLU A 294 -2.07 13.35 -39.09
C GLU A 294 -1.74 14.84 -39.18
N HIS A 295 -2.75 15.68 -39.40
CA HIS A 295 -2.57 17.10 -39.75
C HIS A 295 -2.92 18.06 -38.61
N ILE A 296 -3.81 17.69 -37.70
CA ILE A 296 -4.14 18.57 -36.58
C ILE A 296 -3.23 18.27 -35.39
N TRP A 297 -3.32 17.07 -34.83
CA TRP A 297 -2.46 16.65 -33.73
C TRP A 297 -1.00 16.51 -34.18
N GLY A 298 -0.76 15.81 -35.29
CA GLY A 298 0.58 15.50 -35.77
C GLY A 298 1.34 16.64 -36.47
N GLU A 299 0.69 17.77 -36.77
CA GLU A 299 1.33 18.93 -37.41
C GLU A 299 0.97 20.24 -36.70
N GLN A 300 -0.29 20.69 -36.75
CA GLN A 300 -0.69 22.01 -36.24
C GLN A 300 -0.47 22.17 -34.72
N LEU A 301 -0.76 21.14 -33.93
CA LEU A 301 -0.67 21.14 -32.47
C LEU A 301 0.48 20.28 -31.93
N HIS A 302 1.36 19.79 -32.82
CA HIS A 302 2.41 18.84 -32.49
C HIS A 302 3.34 19.34 -31.38
N ASP A 303 3.94 20.51 -31.58
CA ASP A 303 4.91 21.07 -30.63
C ASP A 303 4.25 21.43 -29.30
N LYS A 304 2.99 21.88 -29.36
CA LYS A 304 2.19 22.17 -28.17
C LYS A 304 1.96 20.92 -27.36
N ILE A 305 1.71 19.76 -27.98
CA ILE A 305 1.57 18.46 -27.30
C ILE A 305 2.89 18.03 -26.65
N LEU A 306 4.02 18.11 -27.38
CA LEU A 306 5.33 17.69 -26.86
C LEU A 306 5.85 18.55 -25.70
N GLN A 307 5.36 19.77 -25.57
CA GLN A 307 5.69 20.68 -24.47
C GLN A 307 4.80 20.52 -23.24
N ARG A 308 3.78 19.65 -23.28
CA ARG A 308 2.86 19.45 -22.16
C ARG A 308 3.51 18.72 -21.02
N ASP A 309 3.19 19.14 -19.80
CA ASP A 309 3.38 18.33 -18.60
C ASP A 309 2.19 17.37 -18.44
N GLY A 310 2.06 16.41 -19.36
CA GLY A 310 0.93 15.49 -19.39
C GLY A 310 0.75 14.73 -20.70
N THR A 311 -0.32 13.95 -20.79
CA THR A 311 -0.58 13.05 -21.93
C THR A 311 -1.92 13.38 -22.57
N LEU A 312 -1.92 13.59 -23.89
CA LEU A 312 -3.12 13.59 -24.71
C LEU A 312 -3.51 12.15 -25.05
N VAL A 313 -4.75 11.79 -24.76
CA VAL A 313 -5.35 10.50 -25.15
C VAL A 313 -6.32 10.77 -26.30
N ILE A 314 -5.93 10.37 -27.50
CA ILE A 314 -6.76 10.49 -28.69
C ILE A 314 -7.84 9.41 -28.63
N ARG A 315 -9.11 9.79 -28.78
CA ARG A 315 -10.24 8.87 -28.73
C ARG A 315 -10.83 8.63 -30.12
N SER A 316 -10.96 7.36 -30.48
CA SER A 316 -11.73 6.89 -31.64
C SER A 316 -13.06 6.31 -31.16
N ASP A 317 -14.17 6.73 -31.77
CA ASP A 317 -15.55 6.38 -31.37
C ASP A 317 -16.40 5.85 -32.53
N SER A 318 -15.80 5.54 -33.68
CA SER A 318 -16.49 5.03 -34.87
C SER A 318 -15.57 4.21 -35.78
N GLY A 319 -16.18 3.44 -36.69
CA GLY A 319 -15.49 2.52 -37.62
C GLY A 319 -15.16 1.16 -36.99
N ASP A 320 -14.63 0.23 -37.79
CA ASP A 320 -14.16 -1.07 -37.27
C ASP A 320 -12.82 -0.85 -36.52
N PRO A 321 -12.75 -1.12 -35.20
CA PRO A 321 -11.51 -0.94 -34.44
C PRO A 321 -10.32 -1.72 -35.02
N LEU A 322 -10.56 -2.88 -35.64
CA LEU A 322 -9.50 -3.70 -36.22
C LEU A 322 -8.91 -3.10 -37.50
N GLU A 323 -9.65 -2.24 -38.19
CA GLU A 323 -9.17 -1.52 -39.38
C GLU A 323 -8.63 -0.13 -39.04
N VAL A 324 -9.27 0.56 -38.09
CA VAL A 324 -9.00 1.96 -37.77
C VAL A 324 -7.75 2.10 -36.89
N LEU A 325 -7.63 1.29 -35.83
CA LEU A 325 -6.56 1.47 -34.84
C LEU A 325 -5.15 1.28 -35.40
N PRO A 326 -4.84 0.27 -36.25
CA PRO A 326 -3.50 0.14 -36.83
C PRO A 326 -3.09 1.34 -37.68
N LYS A 327 -4.04 1.92 -38.44
CA LYS A 327 -3.79 3.11 -39.27
C LYS A 327 -3.47 4.32 -38.39
N ILE A 328 -4.25 4.54 -37.33
CA ILE A 328 -3.99 5.62 -36.37
C ILE A 328 -2.63 5.42 -35.71
N MET A 329 -2.32 4.21 -35.23
CA MET A 329 -1.04 3.91 -34.60
C MET A 329 0.15 4.19 -35.53
N ASN A 330 0.05 3.83 -36.80
CA ASN A 330 1.09 4.14 -37.78
C ASN A 330 1.24 5.66 -37.99
N ILE A 331 0.12 6.39 -38.16
CA ILE A 331 0.14 7.85 -38.29
C ILE A 331 0.81 8.50 -37.08
N LEU A 332 0.35 8.15 -35.87
CA LEU A 332 0.87 8.73 -34.63
C LEU A 332 2.35 8.39 -34.42
N TYR A 333 2.76 7.15 -34.68
CA TYR A 333 4.17 6.76 -34.56
C TYR A 333 5.05 7.45 -35.61
N THR A 334 4.54 7.69 -36.82
CA THR A 334 5.26 8.46 -37.85
C THR A 334 5.38 9.94 -37.49
N LYS A 335 4.34 10.56 -36.91
CA LYS A 335 4.33 12.00 -36.58
C LYS A 335 5.06 12.31 -35.28
N PHE A 336 4.78 11.57 -34.21
CA PHE A 336 5.33 11.83 -32.87
C PHE A 336 6.55 10.97 -32.52
N GLY A 337 6.76 9.86 -33.23
CA GLY A 337 7.80 8.90 -32.88
C GLY A 337 7.44 8.06 -31.65
N GLY A 338 8.50 7.52 -31.03
CA GLY A 338 8.41 6.65 -29.88
C GLY A 338 9.70 5.86 -29.69
N HIS A 339 9.65 4.83 -28.87
CA HIS A 339 10.79 3.93 -28.64
C HIS A 339 10.32 2.47 -28.68
N THR A 340 11.28 1.55 -28.76
CA THR A 340 11.02 0.12 -28.58
C THR A 340 11.35 -0.22 -27.14
N ASN A 341 10.41 -0.83 -26.42
CA ASN A 341 10.65 -1.25 -25.05
C ASN A 341 11.52 -2.52 -24.98
N GLU A 342 11.92 -2.89 -23.78
CA GLU A 342 12.71 -4.09 -23.45
C GLU A 342 12.06 -5.41 -23.93
N LYS A 343 10.77 -5.43 -24.24
CA LYS A 343 10.04 -6.59 -24.77
C LYS A 343 10.00 -6.62 -26.31
N GLY A 344 10.64 -5.65 -26.97
CA GLY A 344 10.71 -5.57 -28.43
C GLY A 344 9.49 -4.92 -29.09
N PHE A 345 8.62 -4.26 -28.33
CA PHE A 345 7.39 -3.62 -28.86
C PHE A 345 7.49 -2.10 -28.89
N LYS A 346 6.91 -1.49 -29.91
CA LYS A 346 6.85 -0.03 -30.09
C LYS A 346 5.91 0.61 -29.07
N VAL A 347 6.42 1.60 -28.35
CA VAL A 347 5.68 2.47 -27.44
C VAL A 347 5.73 3.89 -28.01
N LEU A 348 4.57 4.51 -28.16
CA LEU A 348 4.42 5.90 -28.61
C LEU A 348 5.09 6.85 -27.63
N GLU A 349 5.50 8.00 -28.16
CA GLU A 349 5.96 9.14 -27.37
C GLU A 349 5.04 9.41 -26.16
N LYS A 350 5.62 9.67 -24.98
CA LYS A 350 4.89 9.65 -23.69
C LYS A 350 3.71 10.63 -23.60
N HIS A 351 3.73 11.67 -24.42
CA HIS A 351 2.70 12.71 -24.47
C HIS A 351 1.44 12.29 -25.27
N VAL A 352 1.45 11.15 -25.97
CA VAL A 352 0.31 10.72 -26.81
C VAL A 352 -0.05 9.25 -26.55
N ARG A 353 -1.33 8.99 -26.28
CA ARG A 353 -1.92 7.64 -26.15
C ARG A 353 -3.24 7.56 -26.91
N LEU A 354 -3.79 6.35 -27.01
CA LEU A 354 -5.04 6.07 -27.69
C LEU A 354 -6.08 5.50 -26.71
N ILE A 355 -7.34 5.87 -26.88
CA ILE A 355 -8.47 5.21 -26.25
C ILE A 355 -9.51 4.80 -27.31
N GLN A 356 -9.91 3.53 -27.29
CA GLN A 356 -11.04 3.05 -28.09
C GLN A 356 -12.28 3.04 -27.20
N GLY A 357 -13.32 3.80 -27.58
CA GLY A 357 -14.56 3.94 -26.79
C GLY A 357 -15.78 3.20 -27.35
N ASP A 358 -15.80 2.95 -28.66
CA ASP A 358 -16.93 2.31 -29.36
C ASP A 358 -16.71 0.81 -29.60
N GLY A 359 -17.79 0.04 -29.58
CA GLY A 359 -17.75 -1.40 -29.88
C GLY A 359 -16.94 -2.27 -28.90
N VAL A 360 -16.53 -1.72 -27.76
CA VAL A 360 -15.63 -2.38 -26.81
C VAL A 360 -16.36 -3.41 -25.95
N ASN A 361 -15.93 -4.66 -26.05
CA ASN A 361 -16.35 -5.80 -25.24
C ASN A 361 -15.16 -6.77 -25.09
N MET A 362 -15.31 -7.84 -24.30
CA MET A 362 -14.22 -8.78 -24.03
C MET A 362 -13.59 -9.37 -25.31
N ASN A 363 -14.39 -9.73 -26.31
CA ASN A 363 -13.88 -10.29 -27.56
C ASN A 363 -13.17 -9.25 -28.42
N SER A 364 -13.73 -8.03 -28.54
CA SER A 364 -13.05 -6.98 -29.31
C SER A 364 -11.76 -6.52 -28.64
N ILE A 365 -11.71 -6.41 -27.31
CA ILE A 365 -10.47 -6.14 -26.56
C ILE A 365 -9.42 -7.21 -26.87
N LYS A 366 -9.77 -8.50 -26.77
CA LYS A 366 -8.86 -9.61 -27.10
C LYS A 366 -8.31 -9.50 -28.51
N ASN A 367 -9.16 -9.20 -29.48
CA ASN A 367 -8.76 -9.06 -30.88
C ASN A 367 -7.85 -7.85 -31.09
N ILE A 368 -8.15 -6.70 -30.46
CA ILE A 368 -7.36 -5.46 -30.59
C ILE A 368 -5.97 -5.64 -29.98
N VAL A 369 -5.86 -6.21 -28.77
CA VAL A 369 -4.52 -6.39 -28.15
C VAL A 369 -3.68 -7.41 -28.91
N ASN A 370 -4.28 -8.46 -29.48
CA ASN A 370 -3.58 -9.40 -30.35
C ASN A 370 -3.13 -8.72 -31.66
N LEU A 371 -3.95 -7.83 -32.20
CA LEU A 371 -3.61 -7.06 -33.39
C LEU A 371 -2.45 -6.10 -33.12
N PHE A 372 -2.43 -5.41 -31.97
CA PHE A 372 -1.31 -4.58 -31.55
C PHE A 372 -0.02 -5.40 -31.46
N GLU A 373 -0.09 -6.57 -30.80
CA GLU A 373 1.02 -7.51 -30.68
C GLU A 373 1.54 -7.96 -32.06
N GLN A 374 0.65 -8.33 -32.99
CA GLN A 374 1.03 -8.72 -34.36
C GLN A 374 1.66 -7.60 -35.18
N ASN A 375 1.27 -6.34 -34.93
CA ASN A 375 1.83 -5.16 -35.60
C ASN A 375 3.05 -4.59 -34.88
N GLY A 376 3.54 -5.26 -33.82
CA GLY A 376 4.72 -4.84 -33.07
C GLY A 376 4.51 -3.63 -32.16
N PHE A 377 3.27 -3.33 -31.78
CA PHE A 377 2.93 -2.26 -30.83
C PHE A 377 2.65 -2.80 -29.44
N SER A 378 3.11 -2.06 -28.43
CA SER A 378 2.83 -2.36 -27.01
C SER A 378 1.38 -2.02 -26.66
N THR A 379 0.80 -2.81 -25.75
CA THR A 379 -0.50 -2.51 -25.13
C THR A 379 -0.46 -1.26 -24.22
N ASP A 380 0.73 -0.73 -23.90
CA ASP A 380 0.88 0.54 -23.17
C ASP A 380 0.25 1.72 -23.89
N ASN A 381 0.16 1.61 -25.23
CA ASN A 381 -0.33 2.66 -26.12
C ASN A 381 -1.85 2.84 -26.06
N ILE A 382 -2.60 1.85 -25.59
CA ILE A 382 -4.05 1.83 -25.68
C ILE A 382 -4.73 1.66 -24.31
N VAL A 383 -5.83 2.37 -24.16
CA VAL A 383 -6.83 2.24 -23.10
C VAL A 383 -8.17 1.91 -23.76
N PHE A 384 -9.07 1.25 -23.04
CA PHE A 384 -10.39 0.88 -23.54
C PHE A 384 -11.47 1.55 -22.71
N GLY A 385 -12.46 2.16 -23.35
CA GLY A 385 -13.71 2.60 -22.73
C GLY A 385 -14.83 1.65 -23.12
N SER A 386 -15.56 1.07 -22.16
CA SER A 386 -16.67 0.17 -22.45
C SER A 386 -17.93 0.59 -21.72
N GLY A 387 -19.05 0.67 -22.46
CA GLY A 387 -20.34 1.07 -21.93
C GLY A 387 -21.32 -0.09 -21.77
N GLY A 388 -22.31 -0.17 -22.66
CA GLY A 388 -23.39 -1.16 -22.55
C GLY A 388 -22.93 -2.63 -22.56
N ALA A 389 -21.81 -2.96 -23.20
CA ALA A 389 -21.26 -4.31 -23.16
C ALA A 389 -20.62 -4.67 -21.81
N LEU A 390 -20.15 -3.67 -21.05
CA LEU A 390 -19.57 -3.84 -19.73
C LEU A 390 -20.63 -3.94 -18.63
N LEU A 391 -21.74 -3.20 -18.76
CA LEU A 391 -22.73 -3.11 -17.68
C LEU A 391 -24.14 -3.63 -18.04
N GLN A 392 -24.56 -3.68 -19.31
CA GLN A 392 -25.97 -3.93 -19.65
C GLN A 392 -26.24 -5.25 -20.38
N LYS A 393 -25.33 -5.69 -21.27
CA LYS A 393 -25.52 -6.85 -22.16
C LYS A 393 -25.36 -8.20 -21.45
N PHE A 394 -25.98 -8.33 -20.28
CA PHE A 394 -26.07 -9.54 -19.48
C PHE A 394 -27.50 -9.80 -19.00
N ASP A 395 -27.79 -11.08 -18.86
CA ASP A 395 -28.98 -11.62 -18.20
C ASP A 395 -28.58 -12.66 -17.15
N ARG A 396 -29.54 -13.11 -16.34
CA ARG A 396 -29.32 -14.12 -15.29
C ARG A 396 -28.74 -15.42 -15.85
N ASP A 397 -29.08 -15.76 -17.09
CA ASP A 397 -28.70 -17.02 -17.74
C ASP A 397 -27.30 -16.99 -18.37
N THR A 398 -26.70 -15.80 -18.53
CA THR A 398 -25.28 -15.60 -18.90
C THR A 398 -24.35 -16.46 -18.04
N MET A 399 -24.68 -16.60 -16.75
CA MET A 399 -24.01 -17.49 -15.81
C MET A 399 -25.00 -18.46 -15.14
N LYS A 400 -26.17 -18.71 -15.75
CA LYS A 400 -27.17 -19.70 -15.33
C LYS A 400 -27.49 -19.68 -13.82
N PHE A 401 -27.59 -18.49 -13.22
CA PHE A 401 -27.77 -18.34 -11.77
C PHE A 401 -29.10 -18.87 -11.28
N ALA A 402 -29.12 -19.73 -10.27
CA ALA A 402 -30.36 -20.27 -9.74
C ALA A 402 -30.32 -20.36 -8.21
N MET A 403 -31.45 -20.02 -7.59
CA MET A 403 -31.66 -20.29 -6.17
C MET A 403 -32.66 -21.43 -6.00
N LYS A 404 -32.38 -22.42 -5.16
CA LYS A 404 -33.21 -23.64 -5.06
C LYS A 404 -33.32 -24.13 -3.62
N CYS A 405 -34.51 -24.60 -3.25
CA CYS A 405 -34.70 -25.37 -2.03
C CYS A 405 -33.96 -26.71 -2.16
N SER A 406 -33.17 -27.06 -1.16
CA SER A 406 -32.43 -28.33 -1.11
C SER A 406 -32.70 -29.14 0.15
N TYR A 407 -33.28 -28.53 1.19
CA TYR A 407 -33.61 -29.23 2.43
C TYR A 407 -34.83 -28.61 3.12
N VAL A 408 -35.66 -29.45 3.74
CA VAL A 408 -36.82 -29.02 4.54
C VAL A 408 -36.92 -29.85 5.82
N GLU A 409 -37.51 -29.30 6.87
CA GLU A 409 -37.90 -30.05 8.07
C GLU A 409 -39.41 -29.95 8.26
N ILE A 410 -40.07 -31.10 8.44
CA ILE A 410 -41.51 -31.21 8.65
C ILE A 410 -41.72 -31.88 10.02
N ALA A 411 -42.57 -31.31 10.88
CA ALA A 411 -42.68 -31.68 12.30
C ALA A 411 -42.70 -33.20 12.56
N ASP A 412 -43.54 -33.94 11.83
CA ASP A 412 -43.75 -35.38 12.04
C ASP A 412 -42.89 -36.29 11.13
N VAL A 413 -42.12 -35.70 10.20
CA VAL A 413 -41.29 -36.46 9.23
C VAL A 413 -39.79 -36.27 9.50
N GLY A 414 -39.40 -35.17 10.13
CA GLY A 414 -38.01 -34.78 10.32
C GLY A 414 -37.41 -34.12 9.08
N GLY A 415 -36.08 -34.13 9.01
CA GLY A 415 -35.30 -33.49 7.96
C GLY A 415 -35.28 -34.28 6.65
N LEU A 416 -35.65 -33.64 5.54
CA LEU A 416 -35.67 -34.23 4.21
C LEU A 416 -34.79 -33.43 3.26
N ALA A 417 -33.86 -34.14 2.62
CA ALA A 417 -33.14 -33.63 1.46
C ALA A 417 -34.05 -33.65 0.23
N VAL A 418 -34.18 -32.51 -0.46
CA VAL A 418 -35.06 -32.34 -1.62
C VAL A 418 -34.29 -31.87 -2.84
N ALA A 419 -34.63 -32.40 -4.02
CA ALA A 419 -34.11 -31.94 -5.29
C ALA A 419 -35.13 -32.17 -6.41
N LYS A 420 -35.10 -31.28 -7.42
CA LYS A 420 -35.69 -31.52 -8.72
C LYS A 420 -34.65 -32.20 -9.63
N ASP A 421 -35.09 -33.18 -10.39
CA ASP A 421 -34.28 -33.87 -11.40
C ASP A 421 -35.09 -34.05 -12.69
N PRO A 422 -35.17 -33.00 -13.55
CA PRO A 422 -35.95 -33.06 -14.77
C PRO A 422 -35.34 -34.05 -15.77
N ILE A 423 -36.10 -35.09 -16.14
CA ILE A 423 -35.67 -36.13 -17.10
C ILE A 423 -35.22 -35.53 -18.44
N THR A 424 -35.81 -34.41 -18.86
CA THR A 424 -35.55 -33.74 -20.13
C THR A 424 -34.35 -32.78 -20.11
N ASP A 425 -33.78 -32.48 -18.94
CA ASP A 425 -32.67 -31.53 -18.79
C ASP A 425 -31.86 -31.82 -17.53
N LYS A 426 -30.89 -32.74 -17.65
CA LYS A 426 -30.00 -33.12 -16.54
C LYS A 426 -29.18 -31.94 -16.01
N GLY A 427 -28.92 -30.92 -16.82
CA GLY A 427 -28.25 -29.68 -16.39
C GLY A 427 -29.08 -28.83 -15.42
N LYS A 428 -30.36 -29.15 -15.25
CA LYS A 428 -31.24 -28.46 -14.30
C LYS A 428 -31.38 -29.14 -12.94
N ARG A 429 -30.79 -30.32 -12.73
CA ARG A 429 -30.72 -30.98 -11.42
C ARG A 429 -30.09 -30.04 -10.39
N ASN A 430 -30.66 -29.94 -9.20
CA ASN A 430 -30.08 -29.20 -8.08
C ASN A 430 -29.54 -30.16 -7.02
N LYS A 431 -28.64 -29.65 -6.18
CA LYS A 431 -28.01 -30.42 -5.11
C LYS A 431 -29.03 -30.66 -3.98
N PRO A 432 -29.22 -31.90 -3.51
CA PRO A 432 -30.09 -32.21 -2.37
C PRO A 432 -29.35 -32.00 -1.03
N GLY A 433 -30.10 -31.79 0.05
CA GLY A 433 -29.59 -31.72 1.42
C GLY A 433 -29.09 -30.34 1.86
N ARG A 434 -28.47 -30.29 3.04
CA ARG A 434 -27.71 -29.12 3.51
C ARG A 434 -26.36 -29.08 2.79
N LEU A 435 -25.86 -27.89 2.50
CA LEU A 435 -24.67 -27.71 1.68
C LEU A 435 -23.58 -26.94 2.45
N LYS A 436 -22.33 -27.36 2.24
CA LYS A 436 -21.12 -26.64 2.68
C LYS A 436 -20.28 -26.31 1.46
N LEU A 437 -19.59 -25.17 1.48
CA LEU A 437 -18.48 -24.91 0.56
C LEU A 437 -17.20 -25.30 1.28
N VAL A 438 -16.31 -26.04 0.62
CA VAL A 438 -15.03 -26.47 1.22
C VAL A 438 -13.87 -26.06 0.32
N LYS A 439 -12.74 -25.72 0.94
CA LYS A 439 -11.50 -25.43 0.23
C LYS A 439 -10.69 -26.71 0.05
N GLN A 440 -10.29 -26.98 -1.18
CA GLN A 440 -9.48 -28.15 -1.55
C GLN A 440 -7.99 -27.86 -1.32
N ASN A 441 -7.16 -28.92 -1.32
CA ASN A 441 -5.71 -28.80 -1.11
C ASN A 441 -4.99 -27.96 -2.18
N ASP A 442 -5.53 -27.93 -3.40
CA ASP A 442 -5.02 -27.09 -4.50
C ASP A 442 -5.50 -25.63 -4.41
N GLY A 443 -6.25 -25.28 -3.37
CA GLY A 443 -6.83 -23.96 -3.15
C GLY A 443 -8.17 -23.73 -3.87
N SER A 444 -8.66 -24.69 -4.67
CA SER A 444 -9.96 -24.61 -5.34
C SER A 444 -11.13 -24.83 -4.36
N TYR A 445 -12.36 -24.58 -4.82
CA TYR A 445 -13.56 -24.76 -4.00
C TYR A 445 -14.45 -25.88 -4.53
N LEU A 446 -15.05 -26.64 -3.61
CA LEU A 446 -16.01 -27.69 -3.89
C LEU A 446 -17.22 -27.60 -2.96
N THR A 447 -18.40 -27.92 -3.45
CA THR A 447 -19.63 -27.97 -2.65
C THR A 447 -19.91 -29.39 -2.21
N LEU A 448 -19.99 -29.61 -0.91
CA LEU A 448 -20.43 -30.87 -0.34
C LEU A 448 -21.91 -30.82 0.01
N SER A 449 -22.62 -31.91 -0.29
CA SER A 449 -24.00 -32.14 0.10
C SER A 449 -24.06 -33.12 1.27
N SER A 450 -24.88 -32.82 2.27
CA SER A 450 -25.11 -33.69 3.42
C SER A 450 -25.71 -35.06 3.06
N LEU A 451 -26.35 -35.17 1.89
CA LEU A 451 -26.90 -36.42 1.37
C LEU A 451 -25.90 -37.16 0.47
N GLU A 452 -25.30 -36.46 -0.48
CA GLU A 452 -24.44 -37.09 -1.50
C GLU A 452 -23.00 -37.33 -1.01
N HIS A 453 -22.54 -36.58 0.00
CA HIS A 453 -21.15 -36.57 0.50
C HIS A 453 -21.10 -36.72 2.03
N HIS A 454 -21.96 -37.56 2.61
CA HIS A 454 -22.22 -37.60 4.06
C HIS A 454 -20.96 -37.63 4.94
N SER A 455 -20.03 -38.56 4.70
CA SER A 455 -18.82 -38.72 5.52
C SER A 455 -17.88 -37.51 5.46
N GLU A 456 -17.70 -36.92 4.29
CA GLU A 456 -16.85 -35.74 4.09
C GLU A 456 -17.51 -34.48 4.64
N TYR A 457 -18.83 -34.38 4.49
CA TYR A 457 -19.62 -33.24 4.95
C TYR A 457 -19.52 -33.05 6.47
N GLU A 458 -19.56 -34.12 7.26
CA GLU A 458 -19.53 -34.04 8.73
C GLU A 458 -18.22 -33.43 9.25
N ILE A 459 -17.08 -33.81 8.68
CA ILE A 459 -15.76 -33.37 9.15
C ILE A 459 -15.27 -32.08 8.50
N ALA A 460 -15.83 -31.69 7.34
CA ALA A 460 -15.32 -30.56 6.59
C ALA A 460 -15.70 -29.20 7.21
N GLU A 461 -14.76 -28.26 7.16
CA GLU A 461 -14.96 -26.86 7.53
C GLU A 461 -15.71 -26.10 6.43
N ASP A 462 -16.82 -25.47 6.79
CA ASP A 462 -17.63 -24.68 5.87
C ASP A 462 -17.00 -23.30 5.63
N GLN A 463 -16.78 -22.96 4.37
CA GLN A 463 -16.26 -21.67 3.93
C GLN A 463 -17.38 -20.62 3.80
N LEU A 464 -18.65 -21.03 3.89
CA LEU A 464 -19.76 -20.09 4.02
C LEU A 464 -19.83 -19.54 5.45
N ILE A 465 -19.73 -18.24 5.59
CA ILE A 465 -19.87 -17.57 6.90
C ILE A 465 -21.26 -16.99 7.05
N THR A 466 -21.79 -16.94 8.26
CA THR A 466 -23.06 -16.27 8.53
C THR A 466 -22.89 -14.76 8.35
N VAL A 467 -23.51 -14.20 7.31
CA VAL A 467 -23.43 -12.77 6.98
C VAL A 467 -24.62 -11.99 7.51
N PHE A 468 -25.77 -12.64 7.67
CA PHE A 468 -27.00 -12.02 8.16
C PHE A 468 -27.81 -13.00 9.01
N GLU A 469 -28.34 -12.51 10.13
CA GLU A 469 -29.23 -13.29 10.98
C GLU A 469 -30.26 -12.38 11.67
N ASN A 470 -31.54 -12.75 11.59
CA ASN A 470 -32.64 -12.14 12.35
C ASN A 470 -32.67 -10.60 12.25
N GLY A 471 -32.56 -10.07 11.03
CA GLY A 471 -32.59 -8.62 10.78
C GLY A 471 -31.26 -7.89 11.02
N LYS A 472 -30.18 -8.59 11.39
CA LYS A 472 -28.87 -7.99 11.68
C LYS A 472 -27.83 -8.45 10.67
N LEU A 473 -26.99 -7.51 10.24
CA LEU A 473 -25.77 -7.81 9.49
C LEU A 473 -24.68 -8.25 10.50
N LEU A 474 -24.11 -9.44 10.30
CA LEU A 474 -23.08 -10.01 11.17
C LEU A 474 -21.67 -9.89 10.59
N CYS A 475 -21.57 -9.70 9.27
CA CYS A 475 -20.30 -9.47 8.59
C CYS A 475 -20.43 -8.27 7.66
N GLU A 476 -19.48 -7.34 7.77
CA GLU A 476 -19.41 -6.16 6.92
C GLU A 476 -18.04 -6.07 6.22
N TYR A 477 -18.08 -6.04 4.89
CA TYR A 477 -16.92 -5.90 4.02
C TYR A 477 -16.70 -4.45 3.65
N SER A 478 -15.47 -3.96 3.83
CA SER A 478 -15.05 -2.69 3.25
C SER A 478 -14.70 -2.87 1.77
N PHE A 479 -14.78 -1.80 0.99
CA PHE A 479 -14.54 -1.84 -0.45
C PHE A 479 -13.11 -2.28 -0.73
N ASP A 480 -12.13 -1.85 0.08
CA ASP A 480 -10.73 -2.28 -0.02
C ASP A 480 -10.52 -3.79 0.20
N LYS A 481 -11.42 -4.48 0.92
CA LYS A 481 -11.36 -5.94 1.08
C LYS A 481 -11.92 -6.68 -0.14
N VAL A 482 -12.78 -6.02 -0.91
CA VAL A 482 -13.46 -6.58 -2.08
C VAL A 482 -12.72 -6.20 -3.37
N TYR A 483 -12.13 -5.00 -3.40
CA TYR A 483 -11.26 -4.48 -4.43
C TYR A 483 -9.99 -5.33 -4.46
N GLY A 484 -9.75 -6.01 -5.58
CA GLY A 484 -8.59 -6.89 -5.68
C GLY A 484 -8.69 -8.11 -4.77
N SER A 485 -9.61 -9.03 -5.08
CA SER A 485 -9.51 -10.42 -4.63
C SER A 485 -8.29 -11.19 -5.16
N GLU A 486 -7.36 -10.48 -5.80
CA GLU A 486 -5.95 -10.78 -5.65
C GLU A 486 -5.43 -9.88 -4.53
N ILE A 487 -5.34 -10.40 -3.30
CA ILE A 487 -4.29 -9.97 -2.37
C ILE A 487 -3.06 -9.80 -3.25
N MET A 488 -2.46 -8.59 -3.29
CA MET A 488 -1.21 -8.40 -4.03
C MET A 488 -0.34 -9.59 -3.67
N THR A 489 -0.02 -10.42 -4.66
CA THR A 489 0.79 -11.60 -4.40
C THR A 489 2.07 -11.12 -3.71
N ASP A 490 2.69 -11.94 -2.88
CA ASP A 490 3.91 -11.51 -2.18
C ASP A 490 4.93 -10.92 -3.16
N ASN A 491 4.99 -11.46 -4.39
CA ASN A 491 5.77 -10.89 -5.49
C ASN A 491 5.34 -9.47 -5.88
N GLN A 492 4.06 -9.18 -6.02
CA GLN A 492 3.59 -7.82 -6.32
C GLN A 492 3.91 -6.85 -5.17
N GLN A 493 3.76 -7.29 -3.91
CA GLN A 493 4.10 -6.44 -2.75
C GLN A 493 5.60 -6.18 -2.66
N ASN A 494 6.42 -7.18 -3.00
CA ASN A 494 7.86 -7.09 -3.03
C ASN A 494 8.34 -6.14 -4.12
N GLU A 495 7.82 -6.27 -5.35
CA GLU A 495 8.18 -5.37 -6.46
C GLU A 495 7.82 -3.92 -6.17
N LEU A 496 6.65 -3.66 -5.56
CA LEU A 496 6.27 -2.31 -5.16
C LEU A 496 7.20 -1.72 -4.09
N ALA A 497 7.59 -2.52 -3.09
CA ALA A 497 8.51 -2.09 -2.05
C ALA A 497 9.89 -1.73 -2.63
N ILE A 498 10.39 -2.55 -3.57
CA ILE A 498 11.64 -2.29 -4.28
C ILE A 498 11.54 -1.02 -5.12
N GLN A 499 10.44 -0.83 -5.85
CA GLN A 499 10.24 0.36 -6.68
C GLN A 499 10.29 1.64 -5.84
N ARG A 500 9.61 1.68 -4.70
CA ARG A 500 9.61 2.85 -3.80
C ARG A 500 10.97 3.14 -3.19
N PHE A 501 11.71 2.08 -2.88
CA PHE A 501 13.08 2.24 -2.41
C PHE A 501 13.98 2.86 -3.49
N VAL A 502 13.88 2.38 -4.74
CA VAL A 502 14.56 2.96 -5.90
C VAL A 502 14.16 4.43 -6.11
N GLU A 503 12.87 4.75 -6.06
CA GLU A 503 12.38 6.13 -6.18
C GLU A 503 12.97 7.03 -5.08
N TYR A 504 13.08 6.54 -3.85
CA TYR A 504 13.65 7.32 -2.75
C TYR A 504 15.18 7.51 -2.86
N ILE A 505 15.90 6.52 -3.41
CA ILE A 505 17.34 6.64 -3.74
C ILE A 505 17.57 7.75 -4.77
N GLN A 506 16.67 7.88 -5.76
CA GLN A 506 16.79 8.87 -6.84
C GLN A 506 16.69 10.32 -6.37
N ILE A 507 16.15 10.57 -5.17
CA ILE A 507 16.11 11.90 -4.58
C ILE A 507 17.50 12.24 -4.05
N LYS A 508 18.17 13.21 -4.66
CA LYS A 508 19.57 13.57 -4.34
C LYS A 508 19.68 14.39 -3.05
N THR A 509 19.60 13.71 -1.91
CA THR A 509 19.81 14.28 -0.57
C THR A 509 21.28 14.32 -0.18
N VAL A 510 22.16 14.54 -1.15
CA VAL A 510 23.62 14.49 -0.96
C VAL A 510 24.16 15.81 -0.41
N GLN A 511 25.03 15.73 0.60
CA GLN A 511 25.71 16.91 1.15
C GLN A 511 26.69 17.53 0.14
N PRO A 512 26.94 18.86 0.16
CA PRO A 512 26.45 19.86 1.13
C PRO A 512 25.10 20.51 0.78
N GLU A 513 24.49 20.18 -0.37
CA GLU A 513 23.24 20.79 -0.87
C GLU A 513 22.14 19.72 -1.04
N PRO A 514 21.68 19.08 0.05
CA PRO A 514 20.71 18.00 -0.02
C PRO A 514 19.31 18.49 -0.45
N ASP A 515 18.68 17.77 -1.39
CA ASP A 515 17.28 18.01 -1.79
C ASP A 515 16.29 17.48 -0.74
N TYR A 516 16.24 18.13 0.42
CA TYR A 516 15.30 17.80 1.48
C TYR A 516 13.85 18.05 1.06
N GLU A 517 13.56 19.03 0.22
CA GLU A 517 12.19 19.36 -0.18
C GLU A 517 11.53 18.20 -0.93
N SER A 518 12.22 17.64 -1.93
CA SER A 518 11.72 16.47 -2.67
C SER A 518 11.57 15.25 -1.77
N ALA A 519 12.49 15.04 -0.82
CA ALA A 519 12.41 13.93 0.13
C ALA A 519 11.19 14.07 1.06
N LEU A 520 10.95 15.27 1.61
CA LEU A 520 9.77 15.56 2.43
C LEU A 520 8.48 15.39 1.63
N LYS A 521 8.45 15.80 0.36
CA LYS A 521 7.31 15.60 -0.54
C LYS A 521 7.04 14.12 -0.81
N PHE A 522 8.07 13.32 -1.06
CA PHE A 522 7.94 11.87 -1.20
C PHE A 522 7.34 11.24 0.05
N LEU A 523 7.91 11.55 1.22
CA LEU A 523 7.43 11.03 2.51
C LEU A 523 5.98 11.45 2.80
N LYS A 524 5.61 12.70 2.47
CA LYS A 524 4.23 13.19 2.61
C LYS A 524 3.25 12.39 1.76
N ASN A 525 3.56 12.19 0.47
CA ASN A 525 2.73 11.41 -0.44
C ASN A 525 2.58 9.98 0.07
N TYR A 526 3.67 9.40 0.56
CA TYR A 526 3.67 8.05 1.06
C TYR A 526 2.84 7.91 2.35
N ALA A 527 2.96 8.86 3.27
CA ALA A 527 2.13 8.92 4.48
C ALA A 527 0.63 8.99 4.15
N GLN A 528 0.26 9.81 3.15
CA GLN A 528 -1.13 9.95 2.70
C GLN A 528 -1.66 8.64 2.12
N GLU A 529 -0.86 7.93 1.32
CA GLU A 529 -1.23 6.63 0.78
C GLU A 529 -1.49 5.59 1.88
N LEU A 530 -0.63 5.58 2.91
CA LEU A 530 -0.77 4.67 4.05
C LEU A 530 -1.85 5.12 5.04
N GLY A 531 -2.41 6.32 4.90
CA GLY A 531 -3.33 6.91 5.88
C GLY A 531 -2.67 7.14 7.24
N LEU A 532 -1.42 7.61 7.24
CA LEU A 532 -0.68 8.06 8.42
C LEU A 532 -0.82 9.59 8.58
N GLU A 533 -0.80 10.08 9.82
CA GLU A 533 -0.70 11.52 10.06
C GLU A 533 0.70 11.98 9.67
N TYR A 534 0.79 13.01 8.83
CA TYR A 534 2.05 13.60 8.40
C TYR A 534 2.20 15.02 8.94
N ARG A 535 3.33 15.29 9.58
CA ARG A 535 3.70 16.65 10.02
C ARG A 535 5.18 16.90 9.81
N THR A 536 5.52 18.16 9.60
CA THR A 536 6.91 18.64 9.54
C THR A 536 7.21 19.49 10.76
N ILE A 537 8.37 19.28 11.38
CA ILE A 537 8.87 20.09 12.50
C ILE A 537 10.03 20.94 11.97
N LYS A 538 9.89 22.26 12.07
CA LYS A 538 10.93 23.19 11.63
C LYS A 538 12.07 23.22 12.63
N LEU A 539 13.29 22.94 12.17
CA LEU A 539 14.49 22.92 13.02
C LEU A 539 15.23 24.25 12.97
N ASP A 540 15.39 24.79 11.75
CA ASP A 540 15.98 26.11 11.51
C ASP A 540 15.40 26.75 10.23
N GLN A 541 16.11 27.72 9.63
CA GLN A 541 15.62 28.44 8.46
C GLN A 541 15.39 27.54 7.24
N ASP A 542 16.22 26.51 7.04
CA ASP A 542 16.28 25.73 5.80
C ASP A 542 15.98 24.24 6.02
N ARG A 543 15.83 23.78 7.28
CA ARG A 543 15.70 22.36 7.61
C ARG A 543 14.45 22.02 8.41
N HIS A 544 13.84 20.91 8.03
CA HIS A 544 12.65 20.35 8.67
C HIS A 544 12.83 18.84 8.87
N ALA A 545 12.41 18.34 10.03
CA ALA A 545 12.19 16.91 10.24
C ALA A 545 10.77 16.53 9.80
N ALA A 546 10.56 15.31 9.29
CA ALA A 546 9.22 14.78 9.03
C ALA A 546 8.85 13.70 10.06
N VAL A 547 7.61 13.74 10.53
CA VAL A 547 7.04 12.70 11.40
C VAL A 547 5.82 12.11 10.71
N LEU A 548 5.86 10.80 10.49
CA LEU A 548 4.75 10.00 9.99
C LEU A 548 4.21 9.16 11.15
N THR A 549 2.98 9.42 11.57
CA THR A 549 2.41 8.84 12.78
C THR A 549 1.28 7.86 12.46
N TRP A 550 1.41 6.63 12.97
CA TRP A 550 0.30 5.69 13.12
C TRP A 550 -0.26 5.81 14.53
N LEU A 551 -1.39 6.52 14.65
CA LEU A 551 -2.10 6.67 15.92
C LEU A 551 -2.79 5.35 16.32
N SER A 552 -2.72 5.03 17.61
CA SER A 552 -3.64 4.10 18.26
C SER A 552 -4.78 4.92 18.87
N PRO A 553 -6.04 4.79 18.39
CA PRO A 553 -7.15 5.69 18.75
C PRO A 553 -7.48 5.79 20.25
N SER A 554 -6.92 4.92 21.08
CA SER A 554 -7.31 4.70 22.48
C SER A 554 -6.14 4.63 23.46
N SER A 555 -4.91 4.98 23.06
CA SER A 555 -3.72 4.76 23.90
C SER A 555 -3.02 6.04 24.34
N THR A 556 -2.87 6.22 25.66
CA THR A 556 -2.02 7.25 26.29
C THR A 556 -0.62 6.73 26.64
N GLU A 557 -0.33 5.50 26.21
CA GLU A 557 0.89 4.80 26.49
C GLU A 557 2.11 5.41 25.78
N LYS A 558 3.30 5.12 26.29
CA LYS A 558 4.55 5.48 25.64
C LYS A 558 4.64 4.89 24.23
N SER A 559 5.05 5.70 23.26
CA SER A 559 5.10 5.34 21.82
C SER A 559 6.44 4.71 21.43
N ILE A 560 6.49 4.14 20.22
CA ILE A 560 7.75 3.73 19.58
C ILE A 560 8.17 4.76 18.53
N LEU A 561 9.47 5.02 18.47
CA LEU A 561 10.08 5.86 17.46
C LEU A 561 10.96 5.00 16.54
N LEU A 562 10.69 5.07 15.24
CA LEU A 562 11.50 4.46 14.18
C LEU A 562 12.24 5.62 13.49
N ASN A 563 13.51 5.82 13.81
CA ASN A 563 14.31 6.95 13.35
C ASN A 563 15.05 6.62 12.05
N SER A 564 15.11 7.58 11.13
CA SER A 564 15.91 7.51 9.92
C SER A 564 16.43 8.91 9.59
N HIS A 565 17.71 9.07 9.26
CA HIS A 565 18.18 10.30 8.64
C HIS A 565 17.87 10.34 7.14
N ILE A 566 17.88 11.54 6.55
CA ILE A 566 17.45 11.80 5.16
C ILE A 566 18.65 11.98 4.21
N ASP A 567 19.70 12.64 4.68
CA ASP A 567 20.87 13.00 3.88
C ASP A 567 21.83 11.84 3.67
N VAL A 568 22.72 12.02 2.70
CA VAL A 568 23.78 11.07 2.37
C VAL A 568 25.09 11.80 2.07
N VAL A 569 26.22 11.12 2.24
CA VAL A 569 27.54 11.67 1.91
C VAL A 569 27.82 11.83 0.39
N PRO A 570 28.76 12.72 0.01
CA PRO A 570 29.25 12.85 -1.37
C PRO A 570 29.75 11.55 -2.00
N VAL A 571 29.85 11.56 -3.34
CA VAL A 571 30.30 10.42 -4.16
C VAL A 571 31.33 10.89 -5.18
N PHE A 572 32.28 10.01 -5.51
CA PHE A 572 33.16 10.15 -6.67
C PHE A 572 32.55 9.38 -7.84
N GLU A 573 31.75 10.04 -8.68
CA GLU A 573 30.93 9.38 -9.72
C GLU A 573 31.77 8.50 -10.66
N GLU A 574 33.03 8.85 -10.92
CA GLU A 574 33.97 8.12 -11.77
C GLU A 574 34.34 6.72 -11.25
N HIS A 575 34.13 6.45 -9.96
CA HIS A 575 34.41 5.15 -9.34
C HIS A 575 33.18 4.25 -9.24
N TRP A 576 32.03 4.72 -9.72
CA TRP A 576 30.81 3.93 -9.72
C TRP A 576 30.57 3.23 -11.05
N ILE A 577 30.14 1.97 -10.97
CA ILE A 577 29.79 1.15 -12.14
C ILE A 577 28.40 1.49 -12.72
N VAL A 578 27.60 2.25 -11.95
CA VAL A 578 26.28 2.79 -12.31
C VAL A 578 26.14 4.19 -11.69
N PRO A 579 25.29 5.10 -12.21
CA PRO A 579 25.13 6.41 -11.60
C PRO A 579 24.73 6.31 -10.11
N PRO A 580 25.39 6.99 -9.16
CA PRO A 580 25.23 6.74 -7.72
C PRO A 580 23.83 6.98 -7.15
N PHE A 581 22.99 7.72 -7.87
CA PHE A 581 21.62 8.06 -7.48
C PHE A 581 20.59 7.50 -8.47
N SER A 582 20.94 6.50 -9.29
CA SER A 582 19.97 5.90 -10.23
C SER A 582 19.01 4.92 -9.56
N GLY A 583 19.44 4.26 -8.48
CA GLY A 583 18.74 3.10 -7.94
C GLY A 583 18.75 1.90 -8.90
N GLU A 584 19.74 1.81 -9.78
CA GLU A 584 19.81 0.76 -10.80
C GLU A 584 19.84 -0.64 -10.17
N ILE A 585 18.98 -1.52 -10.67
CA ILE A 585 18.93 -2.92 -10.24
C ILE A 585 19.75 -3.77 -11.20
N ARG A 586 20.84 -4.35 -10.70
CA ARG A 586 21.73 -5.20 -11.48
C ARG A 586 22.13 -6.43 -10.68
N ASP A 587 22.04 -7.62 -11.29
CA ASP A 587 22.41 -8.90 -10.68
C ASP A 587 21.76 -9.15 -9.30
N GLY A 588 20.48 -8.77 -9.15
CA GLY A 588 19.73 -8.94 -7.91
C GLY A 588 20.03 -7.90 -6.82
N LYS A 589 20.89 -6.92 -7.10
CA LYS A 589 21.32 -5.86 -6.18
C LYS A 589 20.76 -4.52 -6.61
N ILE A 590 20.34 -3.72 -5.63
CA ILE A 590 19.90 -2.34 -5.83
C ILE A 590 21.12 -1.47 -5.52
N TYR A 591 21.66 -0.81 -6.54
CA TYR A 591 22.82 0.06 -6.40
C TYR A 591 22.39 1.50 -6.17
N GLY A 592 23.07 2.16 -5.24
CA GLY A 592 22.91 3.59 -5.01
C GLY A 592 23.40 4.04 -3.64
N ARG A 593 23.76 5.31 -3.54
CA ARG A 593 24.10 5.94 -2.26
C ARG A 593 22.83 6.01 -1.39
N GLY A 594 22.95 5.55 -0.14
CA GLY A 594 21.82 5.42 0.78
C GLY A 594 21.19 4.03 0.80
N THR A 595 21.77 3.06 0.08
CA THR A 595 21.28 1.68 0.10
C THR A 595 21.64 0.91 1.37
N GLN A 596 22.65 1.36 2.11
CA GLN A 596 23.00 0.87 3.44
C GLN A 596 22.86 1.95 4.52
N ASP A 597 23.14 3.22 4.20
CA ASP A 597 23.14 4.33 5.16
C ASP A 597 22.43 5.59 4.61
N MET A 598 21.17 5.85 4.97
CA MET A 598 20.29 4.88 5.65
C MET A 598 18.89 4.77 5.05
N LYS A 599 18.71 5.24 3.80
CA LYS A 599 17.41 5.28 3.14
C LYS A 599 16.70 3.93 3.09
N CYS A 600 17.44 2.83 3.04
CA CYS A 600 16.87 1.48 3.05
C CYS A 600 16.02 1.22 4.30
N VAL A 601 16.55 1.52 5.49
CA VAL A 601 15.90 1.28 6.78
C VAL A 601 14.62 2.11 6.89
N GLY A 602 14.68 3.39 6.52
CA GLY A 602 13.50 4.27 6.48
C GLY A 602 12.37 3.73 5.60
N ILE A 603 12.68 3.19 4.41
CA ILE A 603 11.67 2.58 3.54
C ILE A 603 11.20 1.23 4.09
N GLN A 604 12.07 0.42 4.70
CA GLN A 604 11.66 -0.84 5.32
C GLN A 604 10.64 -0.61 6.45
N TYR A 605 10.79 0.45 7.25
CA TYR A 605 9.78 0.83 8.25
C TYR A 605 8.42 1.12 7.63
N LEU A 606 8.38 1.95 6.58
CA LEU A 606 7.12 2.32 5.93
C LEU A 606 6.46 1.13 5.24
N GLU A 607 7.25 0.24 4.62
CA GLU A 607 6.74 -0.99 4.00
C GLU A 607 6.24 -2.01 5.03
N ALA A 608 6.90 -2.13 6.18
CA ALA A 608 6.42 -2.96 7.29
C ALA A 608 5.06 -2.45 7.80
N ILE A 609 4.94 -1.13 8.00
CA ILE A 609 3.67 -0.49 8.35
C ILE A 609 2.60 -0.73 7.28
N ARG A 610 2.93 -0.62 5.99
CA ARG A 610 1.99 -0.90 4.89
C ARG A 610 1.46 -2.32 4.96
N ARG A 611 2.34 -3.31 5.12
CA ARG A 611 1.97 -4.73 5.21
C ARG A 611 1.11 -4.99 6.45
N LEU A 612 1.46 -4.42 7.59
CA LEU A 612 0.67 -4.50 8.83
C LEU A 612 -0.71 -3.87 8.68
N LYS A 613 -0.82 -2.67 8.07
CA LYS A 613 -2.11 -2.04 7.76
C LYS A 613 -2.95 -2.88 6.80
N THR A 614 -2.33 -3.47 5.79
CA THR A 614 -2.98 -4.40 4.84
C THR A 614 -3.51 -5.63 5.57
N ALA A 615 -2.74 -6.16 6.53
CA ALA A 615 -3.13 -7.25 7.42
C ALA A 615 -4.14 -6.82 8.51
N LYS A 616 -4.50 -5.53 8.59
CA LYS A 616 -5.40 -4.94 9.61
C LYS A 616 -4.90 -5.14 11.03
N TYR A 617 -3.60 -5.12 11.19
CA TYR A 617 -2.98 -5.03 12.50
C TYR A 617 -3.35 -3.70 13.15
N GLU A 618 -3.73 -3.72 14.44
CA GLU A 618 -4.03 -2.53 15.23
C GLU A 618 -3.01 -2.43 16.37
N PRO A 619 -2.05 -1.49 16.30
CA PRO A 619 -1.05 -1.34 17.36
C PRO A 619 -1.68 -0.77 18.64
N LYS A 620 -1.26 -1.26 19.81
CA LYS A 620 -1.74 -0.72 21.11
C LYS A 620 -1.00 0.56 21.53
N ARG A 621 0.10 0.90 20.86
CA ARG A 621 0.93 2.10 21.13
C ARG A 621 1.10 2.86 19.82
N ALA A 622 1.25 4.18 19.90
CA ALA A 622 1.53 4.97 18.70
C ALA A 622 2.90 4.59 18.12
N ILE A 623 2.99 4.63 16.79
CA ILE A 623 4.23 4.41 16.04
C ILE A 623 4.57 5.71 15.32
N HIS A 624 5.76 6.24 15.54
CA HIS A 624 6.26 7.42 14.84
C HIS A 624 7.45 7.01 13.97
N CYS A 625 7.34 7.17 12.65
CA CYS A 625 8.51 7.16 11.77
C CYS A 625 9.02 8.59 11.66
N LEU A 626 10.23 8.82 12.17
CA LEU A 626 10.87 10.13 12.19
C LEU A 626 11.98 10.15 11.14
N PHE A 627 11.93 11.15 10.26
CA PHE A 627 12.92 11.41 9.24
C PHE A 627 13.64 12.73 9.54
N VAL A 628 14.94 12.69 9.83
CA VAL A 628 15.72 13.84 10.34
C VAL A 628 16.84 14.23 9.37
N PRO A 629 17.08 15.53 9.11
CA PRO A 629 18.24 15.96 8.34
C PRO A 629 19.50 16.07 9.23
N ASP A 630 20.67 16.28 8.61
CA ASP A 630 21.92 16.77 9.20
C ASP A 630 22.80 15.71 9.88
N GLU A 631 22.41 14.42 9.90
CA GLU A 631 23.17 13.35 10.58
C GLU A 631 24.60 13.25 10.01
N GLU A 632 24.72 13.21 8.68
CA GLU A 632 25.99 13.00 7.96
C GLU A 632 27.00 14.14 8.14
N ILE A 633 26.56 15.27 8.72
CA ILE A 633 27.43 16.40 9.09
C ILE A 633 27.44 16.69 10.60
N GLY A 634 26.95 15.75 11.42
CA GLY A 634 27.10 15.72 12.87
C GLY A 634 25.81 15.88 13.68
N GLY A 635 24.65 16.08 13.05
CA GLY A 635 23.32 16.09 13.68
C GLY A 635 23.05 17.27 14.63
N GLU A 636 23.92 18.28 14.66
CA GLU A 636 23.84 19.44 15.57
C GLU A 636 22.64 20.34 15.26
N ARG A 637 22.35 20.58 13.98
CA ARG A 637 21.16 21.33 13.51
C ARG A 637 19.99 20.40 13.17
N GLY A 638 20.22 19.09 13.25
CA GLY A 638 19.24 18.01 13.05
C GLY A 638 18.62 17.53 14.36
N MET A 639 18.93 16.28 14.73
CA MET A 639 18.39 15.61 15.92
C MET A 639 18.65 16.40 17.21
N LYS A 640 19.85 16.96 17.40
CA LYS A 640 20.16 17.71 18.62
C LYS A 640 19.25 18.92 18.80
N GLN A 641 18.99 19.66 17.72
CA GLN A 641 18.05 20.78 17.73
C GLN A 641 16.62 20.30 17.95
N LEU A 642 16.19 19.22 17.29
CA LEU A 642 14.86 18.65 17.42
C LEU A 642 14.52 18.30 18.89
N LEU A 643 15.46 17.72 19.63
CA LEU A 643 15.25 17.32 21.03
C LEU A 643 15.05 18.51 21.99
N THR A 644 15.34 19.73 21.56
CA THR A 644 15.06 20.95 22.36
C THR A 644 13.62 21.43 22.24
N LEU A 645 12.89 20.95 21.23
CA LEU A 645 11.55 21.42 20.87
C LEU A 645 10.45 20.65 21.63
N ASP A 646 9.35 21.33 21.94
CA ASP A 646 8.20 20.70 22.62
C ASP A 646 7.47 19.72 21.69
N GLU A 647 7.51 19.96 20.37
CA GLU A 647 6.94 19.10 19.34
C GLU A 647 7.52 17.67 19.36
N PHE A 648 8.77 17.50 19.80
CA PHE A 648 9.36 16.17 20.02
C PHE A 648 8.83 15.53 21.31
N LYS A 649 8.72 16.30 22.40
CA LYS A 649 8.17 15.79 23.68
C LYS A 649 6.73 15.29 23.52
N ASP A 650 5.95 15.95 22.66
CA ASP A 650 4.57 15.58 22.34
C ASP A 650 4.45 14.23 21.62
N LEU A 651 5.53 13.67 21.09
CA LEU A 651 5.56 12.30 20.55
C LEU A 651 5.44 11.24 21.65
N ASN A 652 5.66 11.59 22.91
CA ASN A 652 5.57 10.69 24.07
C ASN A 652 6.39 9.38 23.91
N VAL A 653 7.61 9.51 23.38
CA VAL A 653 8.48 8.38 23.03
C VAL A 653 8.87 7.56 24.27
N GLY A 654 8.80 6.24 24.16
CA GLY A 654 9.26 5.28 25.16
C GLY A 654 10.51 4.50 24.76
N PHE A 655 10.66 4.21 23.46
CA PHE A 655 11.77 3.42 22.92
C PHE A 655 12.06 3.81 21.46
N VAL A 656 13.33 3.77 21.08
CA VAL A 656 13.79 4.15 19.75
C VAL A 656 14.55 3.02 19.06
N LEU A 657 14.16 2.74 17.82
CA LEU A 657 14.99 2.03 16.85
C LEU A 657 15.61 3.04 15.90
N ASP A 658 16.90 2.90 15.67
CA ASP A 658 17.72 3.78 14.83
C ASP A 658 18.65 2.95 13.94
N GLU A 659 19.53 3.62 13.20
CA GLU A 659 20.45 2.97 12.27
C GLU A 659 21.44 1.99 12.91
N GLY A 660 21.74 0.92 12.18
CA GLY A 660 22.88 0.05 12.41
C GLY A 660 23.67 -0.18 11.11
N LEU A 661 24.62 -1.12 11.14
CA LEU A 661 25.47 -1.45 10.00
C LEU A 661 25.07 -2.76 9.34
N ALA A 662 25.47 -2.92 8.09
CA ALA A 662 25.53 -4.22 7.45
C ALA A 662 26.52 -5.16 8.17
N SER A 663 26.30 -6.46 8.03
CA SER A 663 27.18 -7.51 8.55
C SER A 663 27.60 -8.44 7.41
N GLU A 664 28.89 -8.75 7.35
CA GLU A 664 29.45 -9.65 6.33
C GLU A 664 29.07 -11.13 6.57
N ASN A 665 28.52 -11.45 7.74
CA ASN A 665 28.10 -12.80 8.14
C ASN A 665 26.62 -12.83 8.52
N ASP A 666 26.15 -13.95 9.05
CA ASP A 666 24.75 -14.20 9.42
C ASP A 666 24.35 -13.68 10.82
N VAL A 667 25.16 -12.79 11.39
CA VAL A 667 24.94 -12.17 12.71
C VAL A 667 24.63 -10.69 12.56
N PHE A 668 23.46 -10.26 13.01
CA PHE A 668 23.06 -8.86 13.06
C PHE A 668 23.77 -8.13 14.18
N GLN A 669 24.22 -6.90 13.89
CA GLN A 669 24.79 -6.02 14.91
C GLN A 669 23.69 -5.17 15.55
N VAL A 670 23.66 -5.13 16.88
CA VAL A 670 22.74 -4.31 17.66
C VAL A 670 23.54 -3.33 18.50
N TYR A 671 23.31 -2.04 18.29
CA TYR A 671 24.13 -1.00 18.87
C TYR A 671 23.43 -0.34 20.05
N TYR A 672 23.96 -0.53 21.25
CA TYR A 672 23.44 0.09 22.48
C TYR A 672 24.29 1.30 22.93
N GLY A 673 25.34 1.60 22.16
CA GLY A 673 26.49 2.46 22.50
C GLY A 673 26.97 3.23 21.27
N ASP A 674 27.52 4.43 21.44
CA ASP A 674 28.38 5.10 20.46
C ASP A 674 29.73 5.42 21.11
N ARG A 675 30.80 5.55 20.31
CA ARG A 675 32.06 6.10 20.81
C ARG A 675 32.07 7.62 20.71
N ALA A 676 32.54 8.30 21.76
CA ALA A 676 32.65 9.74 21.73
C ALA A 676 33.75 10.17 20.75
N CYS A 677 33.46 11.15 19.89
CA CYS A 677 34.43 11.71 18.95
C CYS A 677 35.10 12.94 19.58
N LEU A 678 36.43 12.95 19.57
CA LEU A 678 37.23 14.09 19.99
C LEU A 678 38.35 14.33 18.97
N TRP A 679 38.21 15.36 18.15
CA TRP A 679 39.24 15.78 17.20
C TRP A 679 40.05 16.92 17.76
N ILE A 680 41.36 16.72 17.85
CA ILE A 680 42.27 17.66 18.51
C ILE A 680 43.38 18.03 17.54
N GLU A 681 43.57 19.33 17.32
CA GLU A 681 44.79 19.88 16.73
C GLU A 681 45.67 20.45 17.84
N ILE A 682 46.91 19.99 17.92
CA ILE A 682 47.91 20.51 18.85
C ILE A 682 48.91 21.33 18.04
N ILE A 683 48.91 22.64 18.26
CA ILE A 683 49.83 23.58 17.63
C ILE A 683 50.99 23.78 18.59
N VAL A 684 52.20 23.53 18.10
CA VAL A 684 53.44 23.55 18.88
C VAL A 684 54.39 24.54 18.25
N LYS A 685 54.77 25.58 18.99
CA LYS A 685 55.75 26.59 18.58
C LYS A 685 57.11 26.34 19.22
N GLY A 686 58.17 26.84 18.61
CA GLY A 686 59.51 26.82 19.18
C GLY A 686 60.49 27.68 18.42
N ASN A 687 61.75 27.61 18.85
CA ASN A 687 62.80 28.42 18.25
C ASN A 687 63.14 27.96 16.83
N THR A 688 63.32 28.92 15.92
CA THR A 688 63.76 28.69 14.52
C THR A 688 65.23 29.03 14.33
N GLY A 689 65.83 28.54 13.25
CA GLY A 689 67.23 28.81 12.90
C GLY A 689 67.71 27.99 11.71
N HIS A 690 68.97 28.20 11.32
CA HIS A 690 69.61 27.40 10.27
C HIS A 690 69.83 25.95 10.77
N GLY A 691 69.48 24.96 9.96
CA GLY A 691 69.52 23.53 10.31
C GLY A 691 70.92 22.97 10.63
N SER A 692 71.97 23.75 10.44
CA SER A 692 73.34 23.41 10.86
C SER A 692 73.66 23.79 12.31
N ARG A 693 72.72 24.38 13.04
CA ARG A 693 72.88 24.79 14.44
C ARG A 693 72.05 23.87 15.35
N LEU A 694 72.55 23.61 16.55
CA LEU A 694 71.80 22.92 17.61
C LEU A 694 70.91 23.94 18.33
N ILE A 695 69.74 24.21 17.75
CA ILE A 695 68.75 25.11 18.34
C ILE A 695 68.05 24.37 19.49
N GLU A 696 67.96 25.00 20.66
CA GLU A 696 67.21 24.47 21.81
C GLU A 696 65.75 24.95 21.79
N ASN A 697 64.85 24.20 22.42
CA ASN A 697 63.43 24.53 22.55
C ASN A 697 62.71 24.62 21.20
N THR A 698 63.04 23.69 20.30
CA THR A 698 62.46 23.64 18.95
C THR A 698 61.02 23.13 18.99
N ALA A 699 60.24 23.46 17.95
CA ALA A 699 58.90 22.91 17.80
C ALA A 699 58.95 21.37 17.67
N ALA A 700 60.00 20.82 17.06
CA ALA A 700 60.19 19.38 16.87
C ALA A 700 60.33 18.60 18.18
N GLU A 701 61.13 19.08 19.14
CA GLU A 701 61.35 18.42 20.44
C GLU A 701 60.04 18.29 21.24
N LYS A 702 59.24 19.36 21.23
CA LYS A 702 57.94 19.39 21.92
C LYS A 702 56.90 18.53 21.20
N ALA A 703 56.87 18.59 19.87
CA ALA A 703 55.98 17.76 19.06
C ALA A 703 56.31 16.27 19.25
N GLN A 704 57.59 15.91 19.34
CA GLN A 704 58.04 14.54 19.64
C GLN A 704 57.52 14.06 21.00
N PHE A 705 57.62 14.89 22.06
CA PHE A 705 57.10 14.55 23.38
C PHE A 705 55.59 14.27 23.35
N LEU A 706 54.80 15.18 22.78
CA LEU A 706 53.35 15.04 22.67
C LEU A 706 52.95 13.82 21.84
N LEU A 707 53.62 13.60 20.71
CA LEU A 707 53.39 12.45 19.85
C LEU A 707 53.67 11.15 20.58
N ASN A 708 54.78 11.07 21.33
CA ASN A 708 55.14 9.88 22.10
C ASN A 708 54.08 9.55 23.17
N GLU A 709 53.58 10.55 23.91
CA GLU A 709 52.56 10.33 24.94
C GLU A 709 51.22 9.89 24.34
N MET A 710 50.78 10.51 23.25
CA MET A 710 49.55 10.11 22.55
C MET A 710 49.66 8.71 21.95
N LEU A 711 50.80 8.37 21.33
CA LEU A 711 51.03 7.03 20.76
C LEU A 711 51.27 5.97 21.83
N LYS A 712 51.77 6.34 23.01
CA LYS A 712 51.86 5.43 24.15
C LYS A 712 50.46 5.02 24.61
N TYR A 713 49.55 5.98 24.81
CA TYR A 713 48.15 5.67 25.15
C TYR A 713 47.52 4.73 24.12
N ARG A 714 47.74 4.98 22.82
CA ARG A 714 47.30 4.08 21.74
C ARG A 714 47.87 2.67 21.90
N THR A 715 49.15 2.56 22.22
CA THR A 715 49.83 1.27 22.37
C THR A 715 49.27 0.49 23.56
N ASP A 716 49.04 1.18 24.68
CA ASP A 716 48.45 0.59 25.89
C ASP A 716 47.02 0.07 25.62
N GLU A 717 46.18 0.83 24.90
CA GLU A 717 44.85 0.37 24.50
C GLU A 717 44.91 -0.81 23.50
N LYS A 718 45.90 -0.83 22.60
CA LYS A 718 46.09 -1.93 21.64
C LYS A 718 46.52 -3.22 22.34
N GLU A 719 47.42 -3.13 23.31
CA GLU A 719 47.83 -4.26 24.15
C GLU A 719 46.64 -4.79 24.95
N ARG A 720 45.90 -3.91 25.65
CA ARG A 720 44.67 -4.27 26.37
C ARG A 720 43.65 -4.97 25.47
N PHE A 721 43.45 -4.48 24.25
CA PHE A 721 42.56 -5.12 23.28
C PHE A 721 43.04 -6.53 22.92
N ARG A 722 44.33 -6.68 22.60
CA ARG A 722 44.95 -7.95 22.24
C ARG A 722 44.87 -8.98 23.37
N GLU A 723 45.19 -8.58 24.59
CA GLU A 723 45.13 -9.43 25.79
C GLU A 723 43.71 -9.89 26.10
N SER A 724 42.70 -9.04 25.84
CA SER A 724 41.31 -9.42 26.06
C SER A 724 40.80 -10.50 25.12
N GLN A 725 41.43 -10.73 23.96
CA GLN A 725 40.95 -11.69 22.96
C GLN A 725 40.97 -13.15 23.45
N THR A 726 41.72 -13.45 24.52
CA THR A 726 41.77 -14.77 25.15
C THR A 726 40.90 -14.90 26.40
N ALA A 727 40.17 -13.84 26.78
CA ALA A 727 39.27 -13.85 27.93
C ALA A 727 37.90 -14.48 27.59
N ASP A 728 37.16 -14.92 28.61
CA ASP A 728 35.81 -15.49 28.44
C ASP A 728 34.83 -14.53 27.74
N LYS A 729 35.02 -13.21 27.93
CA LYS A 729 34.31 -12.14 27.23
C LYS A 729 35.35 -11.20 26.60
N PRO A 730 35.74 -11.41 25.33
CA PRO A 730 36.73 -10.56 24.67
C PRO A 730 36.17 -9.15 24.45
N LEU A 731 37.03 -8.14 24.56
CA LEU A 731 36.62 -6.76 24.25
C LEU A 731 36.34 -6.64 22.76
N GLN A 732 35.31 -5.88 22.44
CA GLN A 732 35.00 -5.45 21.08
C GLN A 732 35.64 -4.10 20.77
N LEU A 733 35.77 -3.76 19.49
CA LEU A 733 36.44 -2.52 19.05
C LEU A 733 35.81 -1.25 19.65
N GLY A 734 34.49 -1.26 19.86
CA GLY A 734 33.77 -0.14 20.47
C GLY A 734 34.07 0.07 21.96
N GLU A 735 34.67 -0.92 22.63
CA GLU A 735 35.00 -0.89 24.08
C GLU A 735 36.44 -0.43 24.36
N ILE A 736 37.16 0.00 23.32
CA ILE A 736 38.51 0.56 23.42
C ILE A 736 38.58 1.97 22.83
N THR A 737 39.48 2.78 23.38
CA THR A 737 39.78 4.12 22.88
C THR A 737 40.82 4.02 21.78
N THR A 738 40.52 4.56 20.61
CA THR A 738 41.47 4.63 19.49
C THR A 738 41.94 6.06 19.28
N ILE A 739 43.25 6.25 19.14
CA ILE A 739 43.88 7.55 18.87
C ILE A 739 44.75 7.40 17.63
N ASN A 740 44.48 8.15 16.58
CA ASN A 740 45.26 8.13 15.34
C ASN A 740 45.79 9.53 15.03
N LEU A 741 47.09 9.66 14.73
CA LEU A 741 47.63 10.88 14.12
C LEU A 741 47.18 10.93 12.66
N THR A 742 46.35 11.90 12.32
CA THR A 742 45.75 12.02 10.98
C THR A 742 46.39 13.11 10.14
N LYS A 743 47.02 14.12 10.77
CA LYS A 743 47.77 15.18 10.08
C LYS A 743 49.01 15.57 10.88
N LEU A 744 50.12 15.78 10.17
CA LEU A 744 51.35 16.39 10.68
C LEU A 744 51.80 17.43 9.67
N ASP A 745 51.88 18.69 10.08
CA ASP A 745 52.22 19.80 9.19
C ASP A 745 53.23 20.75 9.85
N GLY A 746 54.16 21.29 9.05
CA GLY A 746 55.18 22.23 9.52
C GLY A 746 56.46 22.25 8.67
N GLY A 747 57.18 23.36 8.76
CA GLY A 747 58.43 23.61 8.02
C GLY A 747 58.22 24.23 6.64
N VAL A 748 59.24 24.99 6.21
CA VAL A 748 59.20 25.76 4.95
C VAL A 748 60.29 25.36 3.97
N GLN A 749 61.43 24.89 4.47
CA GLN A 749 62.59 24.50 3.66
C GLN A 749 63.48 23.53 4.45
N ILE A 750 64.16 22.62 3.75
CA ILE A 750 64.96 21.54 4.35
C ILE A 750 66.07 22.01 5.32
N ASN A 751 66.61 23.22 5.14
CA ASN A 751 67.71 23.77 5.93
C ASN A 751 67.25 24.81 6.98
N VAL A 752 65.94 24.92 7.24
CA VAL A 752 65.38 25.84 8.23
C VAL A 752 64.65 25.02 9.30
N VAL A 753 65.05 25.19 10.56
CA VAL A 753 64.36 24.58 11.70
C VAL A 753 62.98 25.22 11.82
N PRO A 754 61.87 24.46 11.78
CA PRO A 754 60.52 25.03 11.84
C PRO A 754 60.25 25.75 13.15
N ASP A 755 59.60 26.91 13.06
CA ASP A 755 59.09 27.67 14.20
C ASP A 755 57.78 27.06 14.74
N GLN A 756 57.07 26.26 13.94
CA GLN A 756 55.82 25.62 14.32
C GLN A 756 55.63 24.23 13.69
N TYR A 757 54.99 23.33 14.45
CA TYR A 757 54.34 22.13 13.94
C TYR A 757 52.87 22.06 14.39
N THR A 758 52.04 21.40 13.60
CA THR A 758 50.65 21.07 13.93
C THR A 758 50.45 19.56 13.88
N LEU A 759 49.98 18.99 14.98
CA LEU A 759 49.61 17.57 15.12
C LEU A 759 48.09 17.45 15.20
N ALA A 760 47.44 16.76 14.26
CA ALA A 760 46.00 16.48 14.36
C ALA A 760 45.76 15.02 14.72
N PHE A 761 44.91 14.80 15.72
CA PHE A 761 44.51 13.47 16.18
C PHE A 761 43.00 13.25 16.04
N ASP A 762 42.61 12.10 15.50
CA ASP A 762 41.26 11.55 15.64
C ASP A 762 41.23 10.61 16.86
N CYS A 763 40.51 11.00 17.90
CA CYS A 763 40.28 10.20 19.09
C CYS A 763 38.83 9.71 19.11
N ARG A 764 38.63 8.39 19.08
CA ARG A 764 37.33 7.74 19.35
C ARG A 764 37.39 7.08 20.71
N ILE A 765 36.66 7.63 21.66
CA ILE A 765 36.77 7.29 23.08
C ILE A 765 35.71 6.25 23.42
N LYS A 766 36.12 5.19 24.11
CA LYS A 766 35.21 4.14 24.59
C LYS A 766 34.13 4.71 25.54
N PRO A 767 32.98 4.04 25.67
CA PRO A 767 31.98 4.41 26.68
C PRO A 767 32.56 4.50 28.09
N ASN A 768 32.08 5.47 28.88
CA ASN A 768 32.57 5.79 30.22
C ASN A 768 34.08 6.15 30.31
N GLY A 769 34.78 6.27 29.17
CA GLY A 769 36.20 6.61 29.12
C GLY A 769 36.47 8.10 28.91
N TYR A 770 35.44 8.91 28.64
CA TYR A 770 35.57 10.31 28.26
C TYR A 770 36.27 11.16 29.34
N ASP A 771 35.79 11.10 30.59
CA ASP A 771 36.37 11.88 31.69
C ASP A 771 37.82 11.49 31.97
N ALA A 772 38.12 10.18 31.96
CA ALA A 772 39.47 9.67 32.12
C ALA A 772 40.39 10.12 30.97
N PHE A 773 39.88 10.20 29.74
CA PHE A 773 40.65 10.69 28.61
C PHE A 773 40.89 12.21 28.67
N LYS A 774 39.89 13.01 29.08
CA LYS A 774 40.07 14.44 29.34
C LYS A 774 41.06 14.68 30.48
N GLN A 775 41.01 13.86 31.53
CA GLN A 775 42.00 13.91 32.61
C GLN A 775 43.40 13.59 32.08
N PHE A 776 43.57 12.55 31.27
CA PHE A 776 44.85 12.25 30.62
C PHE A 776 45.39 13.43 29.78
N LEU A 777 44.53 14.12 29.03
CA LEU A 777 44.93 15.32 28.27
C LEU A 777 45.33 16.48 29.19
N ASN A 778 44.60 16.69 30.28
CA ASN A 778 44.94 17.70 31.29
C ASN A 778 46.29 17.38 31.96
N ASP A 779 46.50 16.13 32.36
CA ASP A 779 47.76 15.66 32.96
C ASP A 779 48.92 15.77 31.95
N LEU A 780 48.66 15.57 30.66
CA LEU A 780 49.65 15.80 29.60
C LEU A 780 50.02 17.28 29.50
N ILE A 781 49.04 18.19 29.57
CA ILE A 781 49.26 19.64 29.60
C ILE A 781 50.07 20.04 30.84
N GLU A 782 49.76 19.50 32.02
CA GLU A 782 50.50 19.81 33.25
C GLU A 782 51.95 19.30 33.25
N ARG A 783 52.23 18.20 32.55
CA ARG A 783 53.58 17.64 32.40
C ARG A 783 54.46 18.43 31.43
N ILE A 784 53.88 19.33 30.62
CA ILE A 784 54.64 20.24 29.78
C ILE A 784 55.38 21.24 30.69
N PRO A 785 56.72 21.40 30.56
CA PRO A 785 57.47 22.37 31.37
C PRO A 785 56.83 23.76 31.27
N LYS A 786 56.62 24.45 32.41
CA LYS A 786 55.92 25.76 32.46
C LYS A 786 56.44 26.79 31.44
N LYS A 787 57.75 26.79 31.15
CA LYS A 787 58.39 27.66 30.14
C LYS A 787 57.91 27.44 28.70
N ASN A 788 57.31 26.28 28.42
CA ASN A 788 56.83 25.87 27.09
C ASN A 788 55.30 25.93 26.97
N ASN A 789 54.58 26.23 28.06
CA ASN A 789 53.12 26.14 28.10
C ASN A 789 52.43 27.20 27.24
N GLU A 790 53.04 28.39 27.08
CA GLU A 790 52.56 29.44 26.18
C GLU A 790 52.84 29.14 24.69
N GLU A 791 53.66 28.12 24.42
CA GLU A 791 54.06 27.74 23.06
C GLU A 791 53.29 26.53 22.52
N ILE A 792 52.40 25.94 23.32
CA ILE A 792 51.58 24.78 22.94
C ILE A 792 50.09 25.15 23.07
N THR A 793 49.31 24.91 22.03
CA THR A 793 47.88 25.20 22.00
C THR A 793 47.10 23.97 21.56
N PHE A 794 46.14 23.54 22.39
CA PHE A 794 45.18 22.50 22.05
C PHE A 794 43.92 23.15 21.47
N VAL A 795 43.60 22.79 20.24
CA VAL A 795 42.42 23.25 19.52
C VAL A 795 41.49 22.06 19.31
N TYR A 796 40.36 22.06 20.01
CA TYR A 796 39.34 21.03 19.86
C TYR A 796 38.47 21.37 18.64
N LYS A 797 38.62 20.58 17.57
CA LYS A 797 37.84 20.76 16.32
C LYS A 797 36.46 20.13 16.41
N GLN A 798 36.36 19.03 17.16
CA GLN A 798 35.11 18.32 17.45
C GLN A 798 35.21 17.77 18.86
N ASP A 799 34.17 17.93 19.68
CA ASP A 799 34.08 17.34 21.02
C ASP A 799 32.64 16.92 21.29
N SER A 800 32.36 15.62 21.17
CA SER A 800 31.03 15.05 21.42
C SER A 800 30.62 15.07 22.90
N GLY A 801 31.55 15.27 23.83
CA GLY A 801 31.30 15.09 25.26
C GLY A 801 31.09 13.62 25.68
N PRO A 802 30.73 13.37 26.95
CA PRO A 802 30.38 12.04 27.43
C PRO A 802 29.07 11.57 26.78
N LEU A 803 29.02 10.28 26.40
CA LEU A 803 27.85 9.66 25.78
C LEU A 803 27.25 8.59 26.70
N LEU A 804 25.91 8.59 26.82
CA LEU A 804 25.16 7.60 27.59
C LEU A 804 24.90 6.32 26.79
N LEU A 805 24.82 5.20 27.51
CA LEU A 805 24.50 3.88 26.97
C LEU A 805 23.04 3.52 27.25
N THR A 806 22.43 2.74 26.36
CA THR A 806 21.20 2.03 26.69
C THR A 806 21.56 0.86 27.59
N ASP A 807 20.95 0.76 28.77
CA ASP A 807 21.19 -0.33 29.71
C ASP A 807 20.59 -1.63 29.17
N ILE A 808 21.48 -2.54 28.74
CA ILE A 808 21.12 -3.86 28.20
C ILE A 808 21.17 -4.98 29.24
N GLU A 809 21.72 -4.69 30.43
CA GLU A 809 21.87 -5.66 31.52
C GLU A 809 20.62 -5.68 32.40
N ASN A 810 20.07 -4.52 32.73
CA ASN A 810 18.77 -4.39 33.39
C ASN A 810 17.66 -4.31 32.33
N SER A 811 17.37 -5.46 31.71
CA SER A 811 16.47 -5.55 30.55
C SER A 811 15.12 -4.87 30.81
N SER A 812 14.83 -3.80 30.06
CA SER A 812 13.48 -3.23 30.00
C SER A 812 12.58 -4.13 29.16
N TRP A 813 11.27 -4.06 29.40
CA TRP A 813 10.30 -4.82 28.60
C TRP A 813 10.44 -4.53 27.10
N TRP A 814 10.87 -3.31 26.72
CA TRP A 814 11.14 -2.92 25.34
C TRP A 814 12.24 -3.76 24.73
N LEU A 815 13.37 -3.89 25.44
CA LEU A 815 14.50 -4.70 25.02
C LEU A 815 14.14 -6.19 24.98
N ASP A 816 13.34 -6.66 25.95
CA ASP A 816 12.83 -8.05 25.94
C ASP A 816 11.91 -8.31 24.75
N SER A 817 11.08 -7.34 24.37
CA SER A 817 10.18 -7.44 23.22
C SER A 817 10.96 -7.39 21.90
N PHE A 818 12.00 -6.57 21.83
CA PHE A 818 12.94 -6.55 20.70
C PHE A 818 13.66 -7.90 20.56
N LYS A 819 14.28 -8.39 21.66
CA LYS A 819 14.97 -9.69 21.69
C LYS A 819 14.04 -10.83 21.25
N ARG A 820 12.82 -10.87 21.79
CA ARG A 820 11.80 -11.87 21.40
C ARG A 820 11.44 -11.80 19.92
N GLY A 821 11.21 -10.60 19.39
CA GLY A 821 10.90 -10.44 17.96
C GLY A 821 12.05 -10.91 17.05
N CYS A 822 13.30 -10.66 17.45
CA CYS A 822 14.48 -11.20 16.77
C CYS A 822 14.58 -12.73 16.90
N GLU A 823 14.32 -13.30 18.07
CA GLU A 823 14.31 -14.75 18.30
C GLU A 823 13.24 -15.46 17.46
N GLU A 824 12.04 -14.89 17.36
CA GLU A 824 10.93 -15.40 16.52
C GLU A 824 11.29 -15.42 15.02
N MET A 825 12.22 -14.55 14.60
CA MET A 825 12.78 -14.49 13.24
C MET A 825 14.11 -15.25 13.11
N ALA A 826 14.52 -16.01 14.14
CA ALA A 826 15.80 -16.72 14.20
C ALA A 826 17.04 -15.82 13.94
N CYS A 827 16.96 -14.54 14.33
CA CYS A 827 18.06 -13.58 14.17
C CYS A 827 19.15 -13.85 15.21
N LYS A 828 20.39 -14.06 14.75
CA LYS A 828 21.58 -14.09 15.62
C LYS A 828 22.02 -12.66 15.88
N LEU A 829 22.13 -12.26 17.15
CA LEU A 829 22.45 -10.89 17.53
C LEU A 829 23.84 -10.79 18.17
N ASN A 830 24.62 -9.78 17.78
CA ASN A 830 25.79 -9.32 18.51
C ASN A 830 25.53 -7.91 19.05
N TRP A 831 25.52 -7.78 20.37
CA TRP A 831 25.34 -6.49 21.04
C TRP A 831 26.69 -5.79 21.16
N THR A 832 26.79 -4.57 20.61
CA THR A 832 28.06 -3.85 20.55
C THR A 832 27.88 -2.33 20.62
N VAL A 833 29.00 -1.62 20.67
CA VAL A 833 29.06 -0.15 20.64
C VAL A 833 29.39 0.28 19.22
N PHE A 834 28.61 1.21 18.68
CA PHE A 834 28.76 1.70 17.33
C PHE A 834 30.15 2.35 17.16
N PRO A 835 30.88 2.02 16.08
CA PRO A 835 32.26 2.46 15.92
C PRO A 835 32.36 3.96 15.63
N ALA A 836 31.31 4.58 15.11
CA ALA A 836 31.20 6.01 14.80
C ALA A 836 30.13 6.66 15.72
N GLY A 837 29.33 7.58 15.19
CA GLY A 837 28.22 8.20 15.92
C GLY A 837 26.95 8.16 15.07
N THR A 838 25.81 7.90 15.70
CA THR A 838 24.46 8.01 15.10
C THR A 838 23.58 9.00 15.87
N ASP A 839 22.38 9.31 15.38
CA ASP A 839 21.41 10.16 16.09
C ASP A 839 21.05 9.64 17.50
N SER A 840 21.12 8.32 17.71
CA SER A 840 20.89 7.67 19.00
C SER A 840 21.72 8.25 20.14
N ARG A 841 22.91 8.80 19.87
CA ARG A 841 23.75 9.45 20.90
C ARG A 841 23.04 10.63 21.57
N PHE A 842 22.28 11.40 20.80
CA PHE A 842 21.56 12.57 21.30
C PHE A 842 20.33 12.14 22.11
N LEU A 843 19.59 11.16 21.61
CA LEU A 843 18.42 10.59 22.26
C LEU A 843 18.76 9.99 23.63
N ARG A 844 19.86 9.23 23.71
CA ARG A 844 20.32 8.63 24.96
C ARG A 844 20.77 9.66 25.98
N ASN A 845 21.47 10.70 25.54
CA ASN A 845 21.93 11.78 26.42
C ASN A 845 20.78 12.57 27.08
N VAL A 846 19.59 12.57 26.48
CA VAL A 846 18.37 13.15 27.08
C VAL A 846 17.46 12.10 27.74
N GLY A 847 17.91 10.85 27.84
CA GLY A 847 17.28 9.79 28.64
C GLY A 847 16.35 8.82 27.90
N TYR A 848 16.29 8.85 26.56
CA TYR A 848 15.51 7.85 25.81
C TYR A 848 16.33 6.58 25.54
N PRO A 849 15.80 5.38 25.84
CA PRO A 849 16.46 4.14 25.44
C PRO A 849 16.39 3.99 23.92
N ALA A 850 17.55 3.99 23.27
CA ALA A 850 17.70 3.88 21.82
C ALA A 850 18.68 2.75 21.47
N ILE A 851 18.35 1.97 20.45
CA ILE A 851 19.28 1.00 19.87
C ILE A 851 19.36 1.16 18.36
N GLY A 852 20.58 1.02 17.83
CA GLY A 852 20.83 0.94 16.40
C GLY A 852 20.65 -0.48 15.88
N PHE A 853 19.84 -0.67 14.84
CA PHE A 853 19.58 -1.97 14.25
C PHE A 853 19.16 -1.87 12.78
N SER A 854 20.02 -2.36 11.89
CA SER A 854 19.76 -2.51 10.46
C SER A 854 19.73 -4.00 10.07
N PRO A 855 18.63 -4.54 9.54
CA PRO A 855 18.51 -5.96 9.23
C PRO A 855 19.21 -6.32 7.91
N MET A 856 20.54 -6.20 7.87
CA MET A 856 21.38 -6.43 6.68
C MET A 856 22.52 -7.42 6.98
N ILE A 857 22.27 -8.72 6.86
CA ILE A 857 23.28 -9.78 7.01
C ILE A 857 23.82 -10.25 5.65
N ASN A 858 24.94 -10.99 5.69
CA ASN A 858 25.64 -11.49 4.50
C ASN A 858 25.87 -10.41 3.43
N THR A 859 26.10 -9.17 3.88
CA THR A 859 26.19 -7.98 3.07
C THR A 859 27.52 -7.30 3.38
N PRO A 860 28.38 -7.04 2.38
CA PRO A 860 29.62 -6.31 2.61
C PRO A 860 29.32 -4.90 3.13
N VAL A 861 30.15 -4.42 4.05
CA VAL A 861 30.02 -3.08 4.63
C VAL A 861 30.51 -2.06 3.61
N LEU A 862 29.58 -1.45 2.88
CA LEU A 862 29.86 -0.52 1.78
C LEU A 862 29.30 0.89 2.01
N LEU A 863 28.76 1.17 3.20
CA LEU A 863 28.33 2.53 3.53
C LEU A 863 29.45 3.52 3.27
N HIS A 864 29.10 4.62 2.61
CA HIS A 864 30.01 5.68 2.17
C HIS A 864 31.06 5.26 1.11
N ASP A 865 31.17 3.97 0.78
CA ASP A 865 32.10 3.46 -0.25
C ASP A 865 31.51 3.58 -1.66
N HIS A 866 32.32 3.27 -2.68
CA HIS A 866 31.90 3.18 -4.06
C HIS A 866 31.03 1.94 -4.29
N ASN A 867 30.10 2.03 -5.24
CA ASN A 867 29.25 0.91 -5.64
C ASN A 867 28.43 0.35 -4.47
N GLU A 868 28.02 1.20 -3.53
CA GLU A 868 27.14 0.83 -2.43
C GLU A 868 25.87 0.17 -3.00
N TYR A 869 25.53 -0.99 -2.43
CA TYR A 869 24.34 -1.73 -2.82
C TYR A 869 23.72 -2.46 -1.64
N LEU A 870 22.45 -2.81 -1.82
CA LEU A 870 21.75 -3.79 -0.99
C LEU A 870 21.10 -4.84 -1.90
N ALA A 871 21.23 -6.12 -1.53
CA ALA A 871 20.57 -7.19 -2.26
C ALA A 871 19.05 -7.12 -2.06
N LYS A 872 18.27 -7.39 -3.11
CA LYS A 872 16.80 -7.28 -3.06
C LYS A 872 16.19 -8.18 -1.99
N ASP A 873 16.67 -9.40 -1.88
CA ASP A 873 16.23 -10.38 -0.89
C ASP A 873 16.57 -9.94 0.54
N VAL A 874 17.75 -9.36 0.78
CA VAL A 874 18.12 -8.79 2.07
C VAL A 874 17.21 -7.61 2.44
N PHE A 875 16.97 -6.70 1.49
CA PHE A 875 16.04 -5.58 1.69
C PHE A 875 14.63 -6.06 2.07
N LEU A 876 14.10 -7.04 1.33
CA LEU A 876 12.76 -7.58 1.58
C LEU A 876 12.69 -8.34 2.91
N HIS A 877 13.71 -9.13 3.24
CA HIS A 877 13.79 -9.85 4.51
C HIS A 877 13.82 -8.90 5.71
N GLY A 878 14.50 -7.75 5.58
CA GLY A 878 14.48 -6.72 6.60
C GLY A 878 13.09 -6.12 6.85
N ILE A 879 12.24 -6.02 5.81
CA ILE A 879 10.83 -5.64 5.99
C ILE A 879 10.12 -6.66 6.89
N ASP A 880 10.30 -7.96 6.63
CA ASP A 880 9.65 -9.02 7.42
C ASP A 880 10.11 -9.03 8.88
N ILE A 881 11.40 -8.74 9.13
CA ILE A 881 11.92 -8.55 10.50
C ILE A 881 11.24 -7.36 11.17
N TYR A 882 11.13 -6.20 10.51
CA TYR A 882 10.48 -5.04 11.11
C TYR A 882 8.99 -5.22 11.33
N ILE A 883 8.26 -5.97 10.49
CA ILE A 883 6.88 -6.37 10.77
C ILE A 883 6.82 -7.03 12.15
N ARG A 884 7.67 -8.04 12.38
CA ARG A 884 7.69 -8.81 13.63
C ARG A 884 8.11 -7.96 14.83
N LEU A 885 9.11 -7.07 14.65
CA LEU A 885 9.55 -6.16 15.71
C LEU A 885 8.46 -5.16 16.09
N ILE A 886 7.80 -4.55 15.12
CA ILE A 886 6.69 -3.60 15.36
C ILE A 886 5.56 -4.30 16.11
N GLU A 887 5.18 -5.52 15.69
CA GLU A 887 4.15 -6.30 16.38
C GLU A 887 4.49 -6.55 17.84
N ASN A 888 5.75 -6.88 18.16
CA ASN A 888 6.19 -7.15 19.52
C ASN A 888 6.29 -5.88 20.37
N LEU A 889 6.93 -4.85 19.83
CA LEU A 889 7.18 -3.59 20.54
C LEU A 889 5.87 -2.85 20.85
N THR A 890 4.84 -2.99 20.03
CA THR A 890 3.56 -2.29 20.26
C THR A 890 2.55 -3.07 21.09
N ASN A 891 2.83 -4.30 21.55
CA ASN A 891 1.81 -5.21 22.10
C ASN A 891 1.92 -5.70 23.56
N GLU A 892 2.97 -5.39 24.34
CA GLU A 892 3.31 -5.89 25.72
C GLU A 892 2.33 -6.84 26.47
N PRO A 893 2.84 -7.83 27.23
CA PRO A 893 2.04 -8.91 27.75
C PRO A 893 1.05 -8.44 28.82
N LYS A 894 -0.11 -9.11 28.87
CA LYS A 894 -0.92 -9.15 30.08
C LYS A 894 0.01 -9.58 31.22
N SER A 895 0.06 -8.81 32.30
CA SER A 895 0.65 -9.25 33.55
C SER A 895 0.10 -10.64 33.88
N ASN A 896 0.96 -11.65 33.95
CA ASN A 896 0.59 -12.92 34.55
C ASN A 896 0.19 -12.62 36.00
N VAL A 897 -1.10 -12.78 36.29
CA VAL A 897 -1.61 -13.07 37.63
C VAL A 897 -1.37 -14.55 37.91
#